data_AF-A0A3N7ITZ1-F1
#
_entry.id   AF-A0A3N7ITZ1-F1
#
_cell.length_a   1.000
_cell.length_b   1.000
_cell.length_c   1.000
_cell.angle_alpha   90.00
_cell.angle_beta   90.00
_cell.angle_gamma   90.00
#
_symmetry.space_group_name_H-M   'P 1'
#
loop_
_entity.id
_entity.type
_entity.pdbx_description
1 polymer ?
#
loop_
_entity_poly.entity_id
_entity_poly.type
_entity_poly.pdbx_seq_one_letter_code
_entity_poly.pdbx_strand_id
1 'polypeptide(L)'
;MLKPMIFVGLVSGFLAFSQQRPLDSISIRKDYTIPDPTYYDAFYDVATNTYFLYPKIGNVVTGPPIAMTPTEYSQYILAEKLRKYYREKSEQNDLLHRKDPGKSIAKSLLPSVNIRNKLFETIFGGDKIELIPQGFASFDLGALYQKIDNPLILPQNRTSFAINIQQRIQLGITGKVGKNLQLRANYDTQSGFAFENKLNLIWQAKGTWQDLQTKGLAATEGEDKIIKRVEFGNVNMPLSTGLIRGSESLFGLKTEFQLGKTYGTAVFSQQQGEARNIVVQGGGVMNTFKINAIDYEDNQHYYIGQYFFRNYDAALENYPLINSRINITRIEAWVIDQGSANLQDQKSILGIRDLGESGSLPDNGTLYQQITALGAGIRDANTAYNAIKGQSFPGPNGTPEVYSDGEQFIFNRRARRLRSNEFTFHPQLGYISLNQRLNDNQLLAVSYSYTLNGSSTVYKVGEFSEESPVLITKVLKPNVSVKTASPMWDLMMKNIYSLEANQIERDGFVLNVNYRDPVSGNVNYLPNTPVQDTPLLNLLNWDRLNQSNDVQNNGNTLGDGIFDFVQGITVDAPNGKIMFTKAQPFGSYMQSVLGSSDPKYVFNDLYTQQKQVASQNSLALRYSMEGRFKGATGSGIPLGAINVPQGSVKVTANGQQLVEGQDFTVDYMLGTVTIINEAVKNSGQAINISLENQLTFNTQRKTFIGLNLERKFNEHLLAGVTAVNYSERPLTQKVQLGNESVNNSMFGFNILYNNELPFLTRLTDKIPFVNTEAPSHLNFKAEAAYLLPGQNRGIDDQAYIDDFEQTTSKISLKEPAQWALASKPEKNPDAIFNTANLTDNLLHGNGRALMSWYYIDPRFYGIGGKAPEGISPQSLSNHASRRVESRELYNNRDYVAGEQTFGVRVEVVRPAFLGVISNVEGVDESLLTADIIPIVVEL
;
A
#
# COMPACT_ATOMS: atom_id res chain seq x y z
N MET A 1 20.28 -48.77 -22.17
CA MET A 1 21.48 -49.53 -21.74
C MET A 1 22.66 -48.58 -21.73
N LEU A 2 22.84 -47.85 -20.63
CA LEU A 2 24.02 -47.06 -20.26
C LEU A 2 23.92 -46.89 -18.73
N LYS A 3 25.01 -47.12 -18.02
CA LYS A 3 25.09 -47.29 -16.56
C LYS A 3 24.70 -46.01 -15.79
N PRO A 4 24.05 -46.11 -14.62
CA PRO A 4 23.82 -44.98 -13.71
C PRO A 4 25.05 -44.80 -12.81
N MET A 5 25.56 -43.58 -12.72
CA MET A 5 26.60 -43.23 -11.74
C MET A 5 25.94 -42.45 -10.61
N ILE A 6 25.81 -43.15 -9.49
CA ILE A 6 25.30 -42.67 -8.20
C ILE A 6 26.34 -41.73 -7.60
N PHE A 7 25.98 -40.48 -7.33
CA PHE A 7 26.81 -39.55 -6.57
C PHE A 7 26.44 -39.68 -5.09
N VAL A 8 27.30 -40.35 -4.32
CA VAL A 8 27.23 -40.41 -2.86
C VAL A 8 27.82 -39.12 -2.31
N GLY A 9 26.99 -38.33 -1.62
CA GLY A 9 27.43 -37.17 -0.87
C GLY A 9 28.23 -37.59 0.36
N LEU A 10 29.52 -37.26 0.37
CA LEU A 10 30.39 -37.40 1.54
C LEU A 10 30.42 -36.05 2.26
N VAL A 11 29.67 -35.97 3.36
CA VAL A 11 29.72 -34.88 4.33
C VAL A 11 30.98 -35.07 5.18
N SER A 12 31.97 -34.20 5.02
CA SER A 12 33.09 -34.09 5.96
C SER A 12 32.88 -32.86 6.87
N GLY A 13 32.42 -33.13 8.09
CA GLY A 13 32.43 -32.14 9.17
C GLY A 13 33.85 -31.93 9.66
N PHE A 14 34.34 -30.69 9.59
CA PHE A 14 35.57 -30.30 10.27
C PHE A 14 35.26 -29.97 11.73
N LEU A 15 35.65 -30.87 12.64
CA LEU A 15 35.81 -30.59 14.06
C LEU A 15 37.15 -29.85 14.24
N ALA A 16 37.08 -28.58 14.62
CA ALA A 16 38.25 -27.79 15.01
C ALA A 16 38.64 -28.14 16.46
N PHE A 17 39.75 -28.86 16.62
CA PHE A 17 40.43 -28.94 17.92
C PHE A 17 41.37 -27.75 18.08
N SER A 18 41.10 -26.93 19.11
CA SER A 18 42.01 -25.90 19.61
C SER A 18 43.25 -26.58 20.21
N GLN A 19 44.40 -26.44 19.54
CA GLN A 19 45.71 -26.82 20.09
C GLN A 19 46.42 -25.56 20.60
N GLN A 20 46.56 -25.46 21.92
CA GLN A 20 47.32 -24.42 22.61
C GLN A 20 48.81 -24.64 22.32
N ARG A 21 49.47 -23.71 21.62
CA ARG A 21 50.91 -23.80 21.33
C ARG A 21 51.73 -23.21 22.49
N PRO A 22 52.75 -23.92 23.01
CA PRO A 22 53.70 -23.30 23.92
C PRO A 22 54.62 -22.33 23.17
N LEU A 23 55.06 -21.29 23.88
CA LEU A 23 56.04 -20.31 23.40
C LEU A 23 57.40 -20.98 23.24
N ASP A 24 57.70 -21.42 22.01
CA ASP A 24 59.04 -21.85 21.64
C ASP A 24 59.86 -20.71 21.05
N SER A 25 61.09 -20.64 21.54
CA SER A 25 62.15 -19.69 21.24
C SER A 25 62.36 -19.46 19.74
N ILE A 26 62.62 -18.20 19.39
CA ILE A 26 62.95 -17.73 18.05
C ILE A 26 64.32 -18.30 17.64
N SER A 27 64.33 -19.41 16.90
CA SER A 27 65.44 -19.76 16.02
C SER A 27 65.00 -19.55 14.57
N ILE A 28 65.43 -18.45 13.96
CA ILE A 28 65.26 -18.20 12.53
C ILE A 28 66.22 -19.12 11.78
N ARG A 29 65.78 -20.34 11.44
CA ARG A 29 66.30 -21.00 10.24
C ARG A 29 65.53 -20.43 9.07
N LYS A 30 66.15 -19.48 8.37
CA LYS A 30 65.78 -19.13 7.00
C LYS A 30 66.12 -20.34 6.13
N ASP A 31 65.16 -21.24 5.95
CA ASP A 31 65.23 -22.19 4.85
C ASP A 31 65.06 -21.38 3.56
N TYR A 32 66.18 -21.09 2.91
CA TYR A 32 66.18 -20.59 1.55
C TYR A 32 65.75 -21.74 0.64
N THR A 33 64.45 -21.89 0.39
CA THR A 33 63.99 -22.72 -0.73
C THR A 33 64.36 -21.99 -2.01
N ILE A 34 65.45 -22.39 -2.64
CA ILE A 34 65.77 -21.93 -3.99
C ILE A 34 64.60 -22.40 -4.88
N PRO A 35 63.91 -21.50 -5.59
CA PRO A 35 62.85 -21.90 -6.49
C PRO A 35 63.45 -22.84 -7.54
N ASP A 36 62.80 -23.99 -7.74
CA ASP A 36 63.20 -24.93 -8.78
C ASP A 36 63.23 -24.18 -10.13
N PRO A 37 64.41 -24.03 -10.77
CA PRO A 37 64.54 -23.28 -12.01
C PRO A 37 64.04 -24.07 -13.24
N THR A 38 63.54 -25.29 -13.01
CA THR A 38 63.05 -26.17 -14.08
C THR A 38 61.72 -25.66 -14.63
N TYR A 39 61.67 -25.42 -15.93
CA TYR A 39 60.42 -25.18 -16.68
C TYR A 39 60.26 -26.24 -17.77
N TYR A 40 59.03 -26.49 -18.20
CA TYR A 40 58.73 -27.51 -19.21
C TYR A 40 58.40 -26.86 -20.54
N ASP A 41 59.12 -27.25 -21.60
CA ASP A 41 58.75 -26.94 -22.99
C ASP A 41 57.95 -28.10 -23.57
N ALA A 42 56.75 -27.82 -24.07
CA ALA A 42 55.87 -28.82 -24.66
C ALA A 42 56.03 -28.88 -26.19
N PHE A 43 56.20 -30.09 -26.72
CA PHE A 43 56.20 -30.37 -28.16
C PHE A 43 55.10 -31.36 -28.49
N TYR A 44 54.28 -31.06 -29.50
CA TYR A 44 53.21 -31.96 -29.94
C TYR A 44 53.68 -32.87 -31.06
N ASP A 45 53.59 -34.17 -30.86
CA ASP A 45 53.87 -35.15 -31.91
C ASP A 45 52.56 -35.63 -32.56
N VAL A 46 52.42 -35.34 -33.85
CA VAL A 46 51.25 -35.67 -34.66
C VAL A 46 51.13 -37.17 -34.89
N ALA A 47 52.24 -37.91 -34.98
CA ALA A 47 52.21 -39.34 -35.27
C ALA A 47 51.71 -40.17 -34.08
N THR A 48 52.03 -39.74 -32.86
CA THR A 48 51.66 -40.45 -31.63
C THR A 48 50.49 -39.81 -30.89
N ASN A 49 49.99 -38.65 -31.33
CA ASN A 49 48.92 -37.86 -30.70
C ASN A 49 49.20 -37.57 -29.22
N THR A 50 50.45 -37.21 -28.90
CA THR A 50 50.89 -36.92 -27.53
C THR A 50 51.72 -35.63 -27.46
N TYR A 51 51.63 -34.95 -26.32
CA TYR A 51 52.51 -33.83 -25.96
C TYR A 51 53.68 -34.37 -25.15
N PHE A 52 54.90 -34.08 -25.59
CA PHE A 52 56.13 -34.36 -24.85
C PHE A 52 56.61 -33.10 -24.14
N LEU A 53 56.63 -33.12 -22.80
CA LEU A 53 57.09 -32.01 -21.97
C LEU A 53 58.55 -32.26 -21.56
N TYR A 54 59.46 -31.45 -22.07
CA TYR A 54 60.89 -31.53 -21.77
C TYR A 54 61.25 -30.62 -20.59
N PRO A 55 61.74 -31.15 -19.45
CA PRO A 55 62.23 -30.33 -18.35
C PRO A 55 63.53 -29.62 -18.77
N LYS A 56 63.53 -28.30 -18.73
CA LYS A 56 64.67 -27.45 -19.06
C LYS A 56 65.07 -26.56 -17.89
N ILE A 57 66.38 -26.40 -17.71
CA ILE A 57 66.96 -25.34 -16.88
C ILE A 57 67.78 -24.45 -17.82
N GLY A 58 67.32 -23.21 -18.02
CA GLY A 58 67.79 -22.39 -19.15
C GLY A 58 67.53 -23.10 -20.49
N ASN A 59 68.53 -23.19 -21.37
CA ASN A 59 68.39 -23.87 -22.67
C ASN A 59 68.75 -25.36 -22.67
N VAL A 60 69.11 -25.94 -21.51
CA VAL A 60 69.56 -27.33 -21.42
C VAL A 60 68.42 -28.22 -20.96
N VAL A 61 68.16 -29.31 -21.68
CA VAL A 61 67.21 -30.36 -21.25
C VAL A 61 67.87 -31.17 -20.15
N THR A 62 67.21 -31.27 -19.00
CA THR A 62 67.79 -31.79 -17.76
C THR A 62 67.26 -33.15 -17.33
N GLY A 63 66.33 -33.72 -18.10
CA GLY A 63 65.74 -35.04 -17.83
C GLY A 63 64.89 -35.59 -18.97
N PRO A 64 64.37 -36.82 -18.85
CA PRO A 64 63.53 -37.46 -19.87
C PRO A 64 62.19 -36.72 -20.03
N PRO A 65 61.60 -36.69 -21.25
CA PRO A 65 60.33 -36.03 -21.48
C PRO A 65 59.16 -36.78 -20.84
N ILE A 66 58.17 -36.03 -20.36
CA ILE A 66 56.89 -36.59 -19.89
C ILE A 66 55.92 -36.56 -21.07
N ALA A 67 55.45 -37.74 -21.49
CA ALA A 67 54.41 -37.86 -22.50
C ALA A 67 53.03 -37.71 -21.86
N MET A 68 52.20 -36.83 -22.41
CA MET A 68 50.83 -36.58 -21.98
C MET A 68 49.89 -36.67 -23.17
N THR A 69 48.69 -37.21 -22.97
CA THR A 69 47.62 -37.07 -23.97
C THR A 69 47.15 -35.60 -24.05
N PRO A 70 46.45 -35.18 -25.13
CA PRO A 70 45.93 -33.82 -25.24
C PRO A 70 45.02 -33.41 -24.07
N THR A 71 44.24 -34.36 -23.54
CA THR A 71 43.36 -34.12 -22.39
C THR A 71 44.16 -33.90 -21.10
N GLU A 72 45.19 -34.72 -20.85
CA GLU A 72 46.07 -34.58 -19.68
C GLU A 72 46.89 -33.29 -19.76
N TYR A 73 47.42 -32.93 -20.94
CA TYR A 73 48.15 -31.67 -21.14
C TYR A 73 47.25 -30.45 -20.90
N SER A 74 46.00 -30.49 -21.37
CA SER A 74 45.01 -29.44 -21.11
C SER A 74 44.74 -29.26 -19.61
N GLN A 75 44.55 -30.37 -18.88
CA GLN A 75 44.39 -30.34 -17.42
C GLN A 75 45.65 -29.82 -16.70
N TYR A 76 46.84 -30.22 -17.15
CA TYR A 76 48.11 -29.74 -16.62
C TYR A 76 48.27 -28.22 -16.79
N ILE A 77 48.07 -27.68 -18.00
CA ILE A 77 48.14 -26.24 -18.27
C ILE A 77 47.08 -25.48 -17.47
N LEU A 78 45.87 -26.02 -17.33
CA LEU A 78 44.82 -25.41 -16.54
C LEU A 78 45.20 -25.35 -15.04
N ALA A 79 45.74 -26.43 -14.49
CA ALA A 79 46.20 -26.49 -13.11
C ALA A 79 47.40 -25.54 -12.86
N GLU A 80 48.35 -25.47 -13.80
CA GLU A 80 49.48 -24.55 -13.74
C GLU A 80 49.02 -23.08 -13.77
N LYS A 81 48.12 -22.74 -14.70
CA LYS A 81 47.54 -21.39 -14.79
C LYS A 81 46.75 -21.02 -13.55
N LEU A 82 45.94 -21.94 -13.01
CA LEU A 82 45.21 -21.72 -11.75
C LEU A 82 46.18 -21.51 -10.60
N ARG A 83 47.23 -22.33 -10.48
CA ARG A 83 48.24 -22.18 -9.43
C ARG A 83 48.99 -20.85 -9.54
N LYS A 84 49.36 -20.43 -10.75
CA LYS A 84 49.98 -19.13 -11.01
C LYS A 84 49.03 -17.98 -10.66
N TYR A 85 47.78 -18.06 -11.06
CA TYR A 85 46.74 -17.09 -10.72
C TYR A 85 46.54 -16.96 -9.20
N TYR A 86 46.41 -18.08 -8.48
CA TYR A 86 46.28 -18.05 -7.02
C TYR A 86 47.56 -17.58 -6.32
N ARG A 87 48.75 -17.89 -6.85
CA ARG A 87 50.02 -17.36 -6.33
C ARG A 87 50.10 -15.85 -6.53
N GLU A 88 49.80 -15.32 -7.72
CA GLU A 88 49.77 -13.88 -7.98
C GLU A 88 48.73 -13.16 -7.12
N LYS A 89 47.54 -13.75 -6.96
CA LYS A 89 46.48 -13.21 -6.09
C LYS A 89 46.87 -13.25 -4.61
N SER A 90 47.52 -14.33 -4.16
CA SER A 90 48.06 -14.45 -2.80
C SER A 90 49.19 -13.46 -2.55
N GLU A 91 50.11 -13.27 -3.51
CA GLU A 91 51.18 -12.28 -3.41
C GLU A 91 50.62 -10.86 -3.38
N GLN A 92 49.60 -10.55 -4.19
CA GLN A 92 48.87 -9.28 -4.10
C GLN A 92 48.18 -9.09 -2.75
N ASN A 93 47.58 -10.15 -2.19
CA ASN A 93 46.89 -10.09 -0.89
C ASN A 93 47.88 -10.03 0.29
N ASP A 94 49.03 -10.70 0.22
CA ASP A 94 50.10 -10.63 1.23
C ASP A 94 50.79 -9.25 1.22
N LEU A 95 50.91 -8.61 0.04
CA LEU A 95 51.35 -7.23 -0.11
C LEU A 95 50.38 -6.20 0.50
N LEU A 96 49.09 -6.52 0.63
CA LEU A 96 48.10 -5.68 1.34
C LEU A 96 48.27 -5.75 2.87
N HIS A 97 48.92 -6.78 3.41
CA HIS A 97 49.09 -7.00 4.87
C HIS A 97 50.51 -6.70 5.39
N ARG A 98 51.49 -6.49 4.49
CA ARG A 98 52.86 -6.11 4.88
C ARG A 98 52.96 -4.62 5.25
N LYS A 99 53.40 -4.38 6.48
CA LYS A 99 53.57 -3.08 7.17
C LYS A 99 54.76 -2.24 6.65
N ASP A 100 55.12 -2.35 5.37
CA ASP A 100 56.18 -1.54 4.75
C ASP A 100 55.55 -0.33 4.02
N PRO A 101 55.75 0.91 4.52
CA PRO A 101 55.05 2.10 4.00
C PRO A 101 55.52 2.56 2.61
N GLY A 102 56.65 2.04 2.09
CA GLY A 102 57.25 2.52 0.84
C GLY A 102 56.81 1.83 -0.45
N LYS A 103 56.24 0.61 -0.39
CA LYS A 103 55.89 -0.19 -1.58
C LYS A 103 54.41 -0.60 -1.66
N SER A 104 53.66 -0.51 -0.56
CA SER A 104 52.19 -0.71 -0.53
C SER A 104 51.43 0.43 -1.23
N ILE A 105 52.00 1.62 -1.31
CA ILE A 105 51.42 2.79 -1.99
C ILE A 105 51.38 2.62 -3.52
N ALA A 106 52.28 1.82 -4.10
CA ALA A 106 52.39 1.68 -5.56
C ALA A 106 51.30 0.79 -6.20
N LYS A 107 50.48 0.08 -5.41
CA LYS A 107 49.37 -0.76 -5.90
C LYS A 107 48.09 -0.62 -5.06
N SER A 108 47.82 0.56 -4.51
CA SER A 108 46.42 0.94 -4.28
C SER A 108 45.68 0.87 -5.62
N LEU A 109 44.46 0.32 -5.67
CA LEU A 109 43.71 0.10 -6.92
C LEU A 109 43.60 1.37 -7.80
N LEU A 110 43.77 2.56 -7.20
CA LEU A 110 43.92 3.84 -7.89
C LEU A 110 45.10 4.63 -7.26
N PRO A 111 46.23 4.86 -7.96
CA PRO A 111 47.35 5.63 -7.43
C PRO A 111 46.99 7.12 -7.32
N SER A 112 47.51 7.80 -6.29
CA SER A 112 47.35 9.26 -6.16
C SER A 112 48.08 9.97 -7.31
N VAL A 113 47.36 10.81 -8.05
CA VAL A 113 47.90 11.53 -9.21
C VAL A 113 48.31 12.93 -8.78
N ASN A 114 49.54 13.32 -9.10
CA ASN A 114 50.04 14.68 -8.84
C ASN A 114 49.99 15.50 -10.13
N ILE A 115 49.29 16.64 -10.10
CA ILE A 115 49.16 17.54 -11.26
C ILE A 115 50.12 18.72 -11.10
N ARG A 116 51.15 18.75 -11.94
CA ARG A 116 52.14 19.84 -11.96
C ARG A 116 51.61 21.05 -12.73
N ASN A 117 50.73 21.84 -12.09
CA ASN A 117 50.24 23.10 -12.64
C ASN A 117 50.00 24.14 -11.53
N LYS A 118 50.61 25.32 -11.65
CA LYS A 118 50.48 26.41 -10.68
C LYS A 118 49.03 26.91 -10.53
N LEU A 119 48.25 26.92 -11.61
CA LEU A 119 46.83 27.27 -11.56
C LEU A 119 46.02 26.24 -10.76
N PHE A 120 46.35 24.96 -10.95
CA PHE A 120 45.72 23.87 -10.21
C PHE A 120 46.02 23.97 -8.71
N GLU A 121 47.28 24.17 -8.34
CA GLU A 121 47.71 24.33 -6.95
C GLU A 121 47.04 25.54 -6.27
N THR A 122 46.85 26.64 -7.00
CA THR A 122 46.20 27.87 -6.49
C THR A 122 44.70 27.67 -6.20
N ILE A 123 44.00 26.93 -7.05
CA ILE A 123 42.56 26.66 -6.90
C ILE A 123 42.30 25.58 -5.85
N PHE A 124 43.10 24.50 -5.87
CA PHE A 124 42.88 23.31 -5.06
C PHE A 124 43.71 23.25 -3.77
N GLY A 125 44.66 24.15 -3.56
CA GLY A 125 45.49 24.22 -2.35
C GLY A 125 46.49 23.07 -2.23
N GLY A 126 46.85 22.45 -3.36
CA GLY A 126 47.79 21.34 -3.48
C GLY A 126 47.72 20.68 -4.86
N ASP A 127 48.69 19.83 -5.18
CA ASP A 127 48.82 19.12 -6.46
C ASP A 127 48.33 17.66 -6.41
N LYS A 128 48.08 17.12 -5.22
CA LYS A 128 47.70 15.72 -4.99
C LYS A 128 46.21 15.46 -5.17
N ILE A 129 45.86 14.48 -5.99
CA ILE A 129 44.53 13.86 -6.07
C ILE A 129 44.57 12.51 -5.36
N GLU A 130 43.68 12.31 -4.38
CA GLU A 130 43.54 11.08 -3.61
C GLU A 130 42.10 10.58 -3.70
N LEU A 131 41.90 9.30 -4.06
CA LEU A 131 40.58 8.69 -4.15
C LEU A 131 40.56 7.41 -3.31
N ILE A 132 39.66 7.35 -2.34
CA ILE A 132 39.54 6.28 -1.35
C ILE A 132 38.16 5.64 -1.52
N PRO A 133 38.03 4.60 -2.37
CA PRO A 133 36.82 3.80 -2.45
C PRO A 133 36.74 2.81 -1.27
N GLN A 134 35.52 2.57 -0.79
CA GLN A 134 35.17 1.63 0.27
C GLN A 134 33.88 0.89 -0.13
N GLY A 135 33.70 -0.34 0.33
CA GLY A 135 32.53 -1.16 0.02
C GLY A 135 32.83 -2.28 -0.99
N PHE A 136 31.80 -2.78 -1.66
CA PHE A 136 31.91 -3.88 -2.61
C PHE A 136 31.05 -3.64 -3.85
N ALA A 137 31.41 -4.33 -4.93
CA ALA A 137 30.56 -4.47 -6.10
C ALA A 137 30.55 -5.95 -6.49
N SER A 138 29.37 -6.54 -6.59
CA SER A 138 29.15 -7.88 -7.13
C SER A 138 28.35 -7.82 -8.42
N PHE A 139 28.66 -8.75 -9.31
CA PHE A 139 27.99 -8.94 -10.59
C PHE A 139 27.67 -10.42 -10.71
N ASP A 140 26.40 -10.77 -10.56
CA ASP A 140 25.92 -12.14 -10.60
C ASP A 140 25.31 -12.38 -11.98
N LEU A 141 25.93 -13.28 -12.76
CA LEU A 141 25.44 -13.73 -14.05
C LEU A 141 24.89 -15.15 -13.90
N GLY A 142 23.58 -15.30 -14.07
CA GLY A 142 22.88 -16.57 -14.06
C GLY A 142 22.17 -16.82 -15.38
N ALA A 143 21.95 -18.10 -15.70
CA ALA A 143 21.00 -18.51 -16.72
C ALA A 143 19.82 -19.21 -16.04
N LEU A 144 18.62 -18.72 -16.28
CA LEU A 144 17.38 -19.29 -15.79
C LEU A 144 16.72 -20.05 -16.93
N TYR A 145 16.69 -21.38 -16.82
CA TYR A 145 15.91 -22.23 -17.69
C TYR A 145 14.72 -22.76 -16.91
N GLN A 146 13.51 -22.48 -17.39
CA GLN A 146 12.27 -22.98 -16.80
C GLN A 146 11.48 -23.74 -17.85
N LYS A 147 10.97 -24.91 -17.46
CA LYS A 147 10.03 -25.70 -18.25
C LYS A 147 8.75 -25.95 -17.45
N ILE A 148 7.61 -25.60 -18.02
CA ILE A 148 6.28 -25.81 -17.44
C ILE A 148 5.50 -26.73 -18.37
N ASP A 149 5.23 -27.96 -17.93
CA ASP A 149 4.46 -28.95 -18.68
C ASP A 149 2.94 -28.79 -18.44
N ASN A 150 2.42 -27.56 -18.60
CA ASN A 150 0.99 -27.28 -18.54
C ASN A 150 0.40 -27.26 -19.97
N PRO A 151 -0.58 -28.12 -20.31
CA PRO A 151 -1.16 -28.17 -21.64
C PRO A 151 -1.90 -26.88 -22.04
N LEU A 152 -2.40 -26.10 -21.08
CA LEU A 152 -3.08 -24.81 -21.31
C LEU A 152 -2.11 -23.72 -21.78
N ILE A 153 -0.81 -23.88 -21.51
CA ILE A 153 0.22 -22.95 -21.98
C ILE A 153 0.60 -23.36 -23.40
N LEU A 154 0.71 -22.36 -24.28
CA LEU A 154 1.20 -22.53 -25.64
C LEU A 154 2.55 -23.25 -25.64
N PRO A 155 2.79 -24.26 -26.51
CA PRO A 155 4.02 -25.05 -26.50
C PRO A 155 5.31 -24.21 -26.49
N GLN A 156 5.31 -23.08 -27.22
CA GLN A 156 6.44 -22.14 -27.26
C GLN A 156 6.71 -21.40 -25.93
N ASN A 157 5.66 -21.18 -25.12
CA ASN A 157 5.74 -20.50 -23.83
C ASN A 157 5.99 -21.49 -22.68
N ARG A 158 6.02 -22.81 -22.95
CA ARG A 158 6.32 -23.84 -21.95
C ARG A 158 7.78 -23.88 -21.55
N THR A 159 8.69 -23.42 -22.42
CA THR A 159 10.12 -23.33 -22.12
C THR A 159 10.54 -21.86 -22.18
N SER A 160 11.08 -21.35 -21.08
CA SER A 160 11.65 -20.01 -21.01
C SER A 160 13.14 -20.11 -20.68
N PHE A 161 13.95 -19.34 -21.40
CA PHE A 161 15.36 -19.14 -21.10
C PHE A 161 15.59 -17.64 -20.93
N ALA A 162 16.06 -17.26 -19.75
CA ALA A 162 16.39 -15.88 -19.44
C ALA A 162 17.82 -15.80 -18.88
N ILE A 163 18.57 -14.81 -19.35
CA ILE A 163 19.84 -14.43 -18.72
C ILE A 163 19.48 -13.51 -17.56
N ASN A 164 19.81 -13.93 -16.34
CA ASN A 164 19.62 -13.15 -15.13
C ASN A 164 20.93 -12.43 -14.81
N ILE A 165 20.91 -11.10 -14.85
CA ILE A 165 22.06 -10.26 -14.50
C ILE A 165 21.66 -9.45 -13.27
N GLN A 166 22.32 -9.70 -12.14
CA GLN A 166 22.12 -8.92 -10.91
C GLN A 166 23.39 -8.15 -10.59
N GLN A 167 23.26 -6.83 -10.48
CA GLN A 167 24.37 -5.95 -10.10
C GLN A 167 24.11 -5.42 -8.69
N ARG A 168 25.01 -5.71 -7.76
CA ARG A 168 24.95 -5.18 -6.39
C ARG A 168 26.18 -4.33 -6.16
N ILE A 169 25.99 -3.03 -6.20
CA ILE A 169 27.07 -2.07 -6.00
C ILE A 169 26.74 -1.36 -4.69
N GLN A 170 27.61 -1.50 -3.69
CA GLN A 170 27.56 -0.74 -2.45
C GLN A 170 28.92 -0.08 -2.26
N LEU A 171 29.05 1.16 -2.74
CA LEU A 171 30.31 1.90 -2.80
C LEU A 171 30.20 3.24 -2.07
N GLY A 172 31.12 3.46 -1.14
CA GLY A 172 31.43 4.77 -0.57
C GLY A 172 32.76 5.28 -1.11
N ILE A 173 32.77 6.44 -1.77
CA ILE A 173 33.94 7.03 -2.40
C ILE A 173 34.25 8.35 -1.72
N THR A 174 35.45 8.47 -1.15
CA THR A 174 35.98 9.76 -0.68
C THR A 174 37.14 10.20 -1.57
N GLY A 175 36.92 11.25 -2.36
CA GLY A 175 37.96 11.92 -3.15
C GLY A 175 38.44 13.20 -2.46
N LYS A 176 39.74 13.48 -2.52
CA LYS A 176 40.35 14.75 -2.10
C LYS A 176 41.24 15.25 -3.22
N VAL A 177 41.07 16.50 -3.61
CA VAL A 177 41.93 17.18 -4.59
C VAL A 177 42.55 18.38 -3.91
N GLY A 178 43.85 18.30 -3.67
CA GLY A 178 44.59 19.22 -2.81
C GLY A 178 43.98 19.28 -1.40
N LYS A 179 43.84 20.51 -0.87
CA LYS A 179 43.22 20.80 0.42
C LYS A 179 41.81 21.36 0.33
N ASN A 180 41.45 21.90 -0.84
CA ASN A 180 40.26 22.74 -1.01
C ASN A 180 39.08 22.00 -1.63
N LEU A 181 39.26 20.86 -2.32
CA LEU A 181 38.14 20.12 -2.93
C LEU A 181 38.03 18.71 -2.32
N GLN A 182 36.82 18.36 -1.87
CA GLN A 182 36.48 17.07 -1.31
C GLN A 182 35.22 16.50 -1.98
N LEU A 183 35.30 15.30 -2.52
CA LEU A 183 34.18 14.51 -3.01
C LEU A 183 33.82 13.44 -1.96
N ARG A 184 32.54 13.30 -1.65
CA ARG A 184 31.97 12.19 -0.89
C ARG A 184 30.78 11.65 -1.69
N ALA A 185 30.85 10.42 -2.15
CA ALA A 185 29.76 9.78 -2.88
C ALA A 185 29.44 8.43 -2.21
N ASN A 186 28.17 8.19 -1.90
CA ASN A 186 27.68 6.90 -1.46
C ASN A 186 26.66 6.42 -2.49
N TYR A 187 26.84 5.20 -2.99
CA TYR A 187 25.99 4.61 -4.00
C TYR A 187 25.70 3.15 -3.66
N ASP A 188 24.42 2.84 -3.52
CA ASP A 188 23.88 1.51 -3.23
C ASP A 188 22.77 1.19 -4.23
N THR A 189 22.95 0.13 -5.03
CA THR A 189 21.95 -0.32 -6.02
C THR A 189 20.82 -1.12 -5.40
N GLN A 190 20.94 -1.52 -4.13
CA GLN A 190 19.90 -2.22 -3.36
C GLN A 190 19.20 -1.29 -2.36
N SER A 191 19.55 0.00 -2.34
CA SER A 191 18.84 0.96 -1.52
C SER A 191 17.36 1.02 -1.89
N GLY A 192 16.49 0.91 -0.89
CA GLY A 192 15.06 1.10 -1.06
C GLY A 192 14.67 2.55 -1.31
N PHE A 193 15.56 3.52 -1.05
CA PHE A 193 15.25 4.96 -1.14
C PHE A 193 16.34 5.77 -1.83
N ALA A 194 15.94 6.65 -2.75
CA ALA A 194 16.87 7.47 -3.52
C ALA A 194 17.74 8.41 -2.67
N PHE A 195 17.32 8.79 -1.46
CA PHE A 195 18.07 9.68 -0.57
C PHE A 195 19.29 9.01 0.10
N GLU A 196 19.38 7.68 0.11
CA GLU A 196 20.56 6.99 0.64
C GLU A 196 21.75 7.10 -0.32
N ASN A 197 21.45 7.30 -1.60
CA ASN A 197 22.42 7.61 -2.65
C ASN A 197 22.79 9.09 -2.60
N LYS A 198 23.87 9.40 -1.87
CA LYS A 198 24.33 10.78 -1.64
C LYS A 198 25.57 11.10 -2.47
N LEU A 199 25.61 12.29 -3.06
CA LEU A 199 26.76 12.83 -3.76
C LEU A 199 27.00 14.22 -3.22
N ASN A 200 28.15 14.47 -2.59
CA ASN A 200 28.53 15.78 -2.08
C ASN A 200 29.94 16.11 -2.57
N LEU A 201 30.03 17.11 -3.45
CA LEU A 201 31.29 17.71 -3.87
C LEU A 201 31.41 19.08 -3.21
N ILE A 202 32.39 19.24 -2.33
CA ILE A 202 32.58 20.45 -1.52
C ILE A 202 33.92 21.06 -1.90
N TRP A 203 33.88 22.27 -2.44
CA TRP A 203 35.03 23.16 -2.52
C TRP A 203 34.99 24.19 -1.40
N GLN A 204 36.07 24.34 -0.66
CA GLN A 204 36.24 25.33 0.41
C GLN A 204 37.58 26.04 0.25
N ALA A 205 37.53 27.36 0.33
CA ALA A 205 38.73 28.18 0.34
C ALA A 205 39.49 28.01 1.68
N LYS A 206 40.42 27.05 1.78
CA LYS A 206 41.36 26.98 2.91
C LYS A 206 42.60 27.83 2.59
N GLY A 207 43.07 28.57 3.60
CA GLY A 207 44.25 29.44 3.50
C GLY A 207 45.52 28.68 3.12
N THR A 208 46.50 29.41 2.61
CA THR A 208 47.80 28.88 2.17
C THR A 208 48.66 28.51 3.36
N TRP A 209 49.62 27.58 3.22
CA TRP A 209 50.55 27.23 4.31
C TRP A 209 51.36 28.42 4.83
N GLN A 210 51.53 29.48 4.03
CA GLN A 210 52.21 30.73 4.42
C GLN A 210 51.38 31.59 5.39
N ASP A 211 50.05 31.49 5.39
CA ASP A 211 49.16 32.24 6.30
C ASP A 211 49.21 31.68 7.74
N LEU A 212 49.61 30.42 7.90
CA LEU A 212 49.78 29.75 9.20
C LEU A 212 51.04 30.21 9.96
N GLN A 213 52.08 30.66 9.25
CA GLN A 213 53.32 31.13 9.89
C GLN A 213 53.22 32.55 10.44
N THR A 214 52.30 33.37 9.95
CA THR A 214 52.17 34.78 10.34
C THR A 214 51.10 35.05 11.39
N LYS A 215 50.14 34.14 11.65
CA LYS A 215 49.01 34.42 12.58
C LYS A 215 48.71 33.38 13.67
N GLY A 216 49.47 32.28 13.80
CA GLY A 216 49.30 31.32 14.91
C GLY A 216 47.98 30.53 14.87
N LEU A 217 47.89 29.51 15.74
CA LEU A 217 46.95 28.38 15.70
C LEU A 217 45.47 28.68 15.97
N ALA A 218 45.01 29.94 15.98
CA ALA A 218 43.67 30.31 16.45
C ALA A 218 42.73 30.97 15.42
N ALA A 219 43.15 31.20 14.17
CA ALA A 219 42.23 31.71 13.14
C ALA A 219 42.64 31.19 11.76
N THR A 220 41.98 30.11 11.31
CA THR A 220 42.18 29.58 9.95
C THR A 220 40.92 29.77 9.13
N GLU A 221 40.51 31.02 8.92
CA GLU A 221 39.62 31.39 7.82
C GLU A 221 40.47 31.97 6.70
N GLY A 222 40.28 31.51 5.46
CA GLY A 222 40.93 32.12 4.30
C GLY A 222 40.38 33.54 4.10
N GLU A 223 41.04 34.53 4.69
CA GLU A 223 40.47 35.87 4.87
C GLU A 223 40.17 36.59 3.53
N ASP A 224 40.96 36.38 2.47
CA ASP A 224 40.86 37.22 1.26
C ASP A 224 40.06 36.67 0.05
N LYS A 225 39.31 35.56 0.20
CA LYS A 225 38.47 35.04 -0.90
C LYS A 225 36.99 35.40 -0.72
N ILE A 226 36.40 36.04 -1.75
CA ILE A 226 34.97 36.38 -1.79
C ILE A 226 34.10 35.11 -1.72
N ILE A 227 34.44 34.08 -2.49
CA ILE A 227 33.74 32.79 -2.44
C ILE A 227 34.37 31.94 -1.33
N LYS A 228 33.57 31.56 -0.35
CA LYS A 228 34.01 30.79 0.82
C LYS A 228 33.81 29.29 0.61
N ARG A 229 32.67 28.90 0.04
CA ARG A 229 32.31 27.50 -0.18
C ARG A 229 31.45 27.33 -1.43
N VAL A 230 31.69 26.27 -2.19
CA VAL A 230 30.82 25.81 -3.29
C VAL A 230 30.54 24.34 -3.07
N GLU A 231 29.27 23.97 -2.99
CA GLU A 231 28.81 22.60 -2.79
C GLU A 231 27.97 22.16 -3.98
N PHE A 232 28.17 20.94 -4.47
CA PHE A 232 27.36 20.32 -5.50
C PHE A 232 26.86 18.95 -5.04
N GLY A 233 25.58 18.68 -5.31
CA GLY A 233 24.88 17.46 -4.95
C GLY A 233 23.98 17.67 -3.73
N ASN A 234 24.02 16.85 -2.67
CA ASN A 234 23.12 17.03 -1.54
C ASN A 234 23.54 18.23 -0.67
N VAL A 235 22.73 19.28 -0.70
CA VAL A 235 22.95 20.57 -0.01
C VAL A 235 21.73 20.92 0.85
N ASN A 236 21.90 21.90 1.73
CA ASN A 236 20.82 22.50 2.51
C ASN A 236 20.95 24.03 2.51
N MET A 237 19.84 24.71 2.79
CA MET A 237 19.80 26.16 2.93
C MET A 237 19.05 26.54 4.21
N PRO A 238 19.64 26.31 5.40
CA PRO A 238 19.03 26.80 6.63
C PRO A 238 18.92 28.33 6.57
N LEU A 239 17.74 28.85 6.90
CA LEU A 239 17.47 30.28 6.97
C LEU A 239 17.32 30.69 8.44
N SER A 240 17.78 31.90 8.76
CA SER A 240 17.66 32.49 10.10
C SER A 240 16.25 33.01 10.41
N THR A 241 15.32 32.93 9.45
CA THR A 241 13.94 33.42 9.55
C THR A 241 12.94 32.33 9.91
N GLY A 242 11.91 32.67 10.68
CA GLY A 242 10.75 31.79 10.95
C GLY A 242 9.68 31.82 9.86
N LEU A 243 9.52 32.95 9.15
CA LEU A 243 8.47 33.12 8.13
C LEU A 243 8.77 32.42 6.79
N ILE A 244 10.01 32.51 6.30
CA ILE A 244 10.46 31.76 5.11
C ILE A 244 11.28 30.57 5.60
N ARG A 245 10.77 29.37 5.35
CA ARG A 245 11.48 28.14 5.71
C ARG A 245 12.45 27.76 4.61
N GLY A 246 13.72 27.62 4.99
CA GLY A 246 14.74 27.02 4.12
C GLY A 246 14.53 25.52 4.00
N SER A 247 14.98 24.91 2.90
CA SER A 247 14.93 23.46 2.74
C SER A 247 16.21 22.80 3.25
N GLU A 248 16.05 21.71 3.99
CA GLU A 248 17.16 20.91 4.54
C GLU A 248 17.61 19.79 3.60
N SER A 249 16.86 19.53 2.53
CA SER A 249 17.06 18.38 1.64
C SER A 249 16.97 18.77 0.17
N LEU A 250 18.07 19.29 -0.36
CA LEU A 250 18.19 19.76 -1.74
C LEU A 250 19.25 18.95 -2.49
N PHE A 251 19.05 18.71 -3.78
CA PHE A 251 20.09 18.22 -4.69
C PHE A 251 20.41 19.28 -5.74
N GLY A 252 21.59 19.89 -5.67
CA GLY A 252 21.98 20.96 -6.59
C GLY A 252 23.27 21.67 -6.22
N LEU A 253 23.39 22.93 -6.64
CA LEU A 253 24.53 23.79 -6.40
C LEU A 253 24.22 24.78 -5.27
N LYS A 254 25.12 24.87 -4.28
CA LYS A 254 25.10 25.89 -3.22
C LYS A 254 26.42 26.65 -3.24
N THR A 255 26.35 27.97 -3.13
CA THR A 255 27.50 28.86 -3.09
C THR A 255 27.38 29.79 -1.89
N GLU A 256 28.38 29.79 -1.03
CA GLU A 256 28.54 30.71 0.10
C GLU A 256 29.63 31.72 -0.24
N PHE A 257 29.31 33.01 -0.09
CA PHE A 257 30.23 34.11 -0.35
C PHE A 257 30.18 35.14 0.76
N GLN A 258 31.28 35.87 0.96
CA GLN A 258 31.38 36.92 1.95
C GLN A 258 31.99 38.17 1.30
N LEU A 259 31.26 39.28 1.37
CA LEU A 259 31.66 40.60 0.91
C LEU A 259 31.77 41.51 2.14
N GLY A 260 32.95 41.55 2.75
CA GLY A 260 33.18 42.27 4.00
C GLY A 260 32.33 41.72 5.15
N LYS A 261 31.38 42.53 5.65
CA LYS A 261 30.44 42.15 6.71
C LYS A 261 29.11 41.57 6.20
N THR A 262 28.99 41.37 4.89
CA THR A 262 27.82 40.75 4.26
C THR A 262 28.14 39.32 3.90
N TYR A 263 27.40 38.37 4.48
CA TYR A 263 27.43 36.96 4.14
C TYR A 263 26.28 36.64 3.18
N GLY A 264 26.55 35.89 2.13
CA GLY A 264 25.57 35.52 1.12
C GLY A 264 25.57 34.02 0.88
N THR A 265 24.39 33.44 0.72
CA THR A 265 24.20 32.04 0.32
C THR A 265 23.26 32.01 -0.88
N ALA A 266 23.70 31.42 -1.98
CA ALA A 266 22.90 31.20 -3.17
C ALA A 266 22.75 29.70 -3.43
N VAL A 267 21.55 29.23 -3.73
CA VAL A 267 21.24 27.82 -3.99
C VAL A 267 20.41 27.69 -5.25
N PHE A 268 20.82 26.77 -6.13
CA PHE A 268 20.06 26.36 -7.30
C PHE A 268 19.96 24.83 -7.27
N SER A 269 18.76 24.31 -7.01
CA SER A 269 18.62 22.91 -6.65
C SER A 269 17.25 22.34 -6.98
N GLN A 270 17.17 21.01 -6.95
CA GLN A 270 15.93 20.27 -6.90
C GLN A 270 15.65 19.85 -5.45
N GLN A 271 14.50 20.23 -4.91
CA GLN A 271 14.07 19.80 -3.58
C GLN A 271 13.65 18.33 -3.63
N GLN A 272 14.15 17.55 -2.67
CA GLN A 272 13.91 16.10 -2.55
C GLN A 272 13.00 15.74 -1.36
N GLY A 273 12.67 16.72 -0.51
CA GLY A 273 11.82 16.54 0.67
C GLY A 273 10.53 17.35 0.60
N GLU A 274 9.58 17.00 1.47
CA GLU A 274 8.33 17.72 1.66
C GLU A 274 8.09 17.99 3.15
N ALA A 275 7.74 19.22 3.49
CA ALA A 275 7.44 19.59 4.87
C ALA A 275 6.09 19.00 5.30
N ARG A 276 6.08 18.25 6.40
CA ARG A 276 4.86 17.70 7.02
C ARG A 276 4.71 18.27 8.43
N ASN A 277 3.49 18.65 8.80
CA ASN A 277 3.15 19.11 10.15
C ASN A 277 2.15 18.16 10.80
N ILE A 278 2.39 17.80 12.06
CA ILE A 278 1.59 16.86 12.86
C ILE A 278 1.24 17.55 14.16
N VAL A 279 -0.05 17.55 14.51
CA VAL A 279 -0.54 18.14 15.76
C VAL A 279 -0.93 17.02 16.72
N VAL A 280 -0.40 17.09 17.93
CA VAL A 280 -0.55 16.08 18.97
C VAL A 280 -1.13 16.74 20.20
N GLN A 281 -2.09 16.12 20.87
CA GLN A 281 -2.67 16.67 22.09
C GLN A 281 -2.92 15.55 23.11
N GLY A 282 -2.47 15.74 24.34
CA GLY A 282 -2.72 14.78 25.43
C GLY A 282 -2.12 13.39 25.20
N GLY A 283 -0.87 13.31 24.72
CA GLY A 283 -0.09 12.07 24.67
C GLY A 283 -0.21 11.20 23.41
N GLY A 284 -1.15 11.49 22.50
CA GLY A 284 -1.36 10.72 21.26
C GLY A 284 -1.67 11.61 20.04
N VAL A 285 -1.54 11.03 18.84
CA VAL A 285 -1.88 11.72 17.57
C VAL A 285 -3.40 11.85 17.50
N MET A 286 -3.88 13.09 17.37
CA MET A 286 -5.30 13.36 17.14
C MET A 286 -5.58 13.22 15.64
N ASN A 287 -6.39 12.24 15.27
CA ASN A 287 -6.90 12.10 13.90
C ASN A 287 -8.28 12.75 13.81
N THR A 288 -8.48 13.63 12.84
CA THR A 288 -9.81 14.16 12.51
C THR A 288 -10.49 13.28 11.47
N PHE A 289 -11.79 13.08 11.57
CA PHE A 289 -12.59 12.36 10.59
C PHE A 289 -13.81 13.17 10.17
N LYS A 290 -14.26 12.92 8.95
CA LYS A 290 -15.53 13.39 8.40
C LYS A 290 -16.15 12.24 7.60
N ILE A 291 -17.34 11.81 7.99
CA ILE A 291 -18.06 10.71 7.36
C ILE A 291 -19.46 11.21 7.01
N ASN A 292 -19.91 11.04 5.77
CA ASN A 292 -21.28 11.44 5.40
C ASN A 292 -22.26 10.32 5.75
N ALA A 293 -23.54 10.64 5.90
CA ALA A 293 -24.58 9.65 6.20
C ALA A 293 -24.67 8.54 5.13
N ILE A 294 -24.32 8.82 3.88
CA ILE A 294 -24.28 7.84 2.79
C ILE A 294 -23.10 6.84 2.89
N ASP A 295 -22.07 7.16 3.66
CA ASP A 295 -20.80 6.40 3.74
C ASP A 295 -20.86 5.22 4.75
N TYR A 296 -22.05 4.67 5.01
CA TYR A 296 -22.22 3.50 5.90
C TYR A 296 -21.52 2.25 5.35
N GLU A 297 -21.16 1.31 6.23
CA GLU A 297 -20.57 0.02 5.83
C GLU A 297 -21.64 -0.93 5.26
N ASP A 298 -21.74 -0.99 3.93
CA ASP A 298 -22.67 -1.86 3.23
C ASP A 298 -22.16 -3.30 3.09
N ASN A 299 -23.08 -4.27 3.00
CA ASN A 299 -22.79 -5.70 2.85
C ASN A 299 -21.93 -6.35 3.96
N GLN A 300 -21.89 -5.76 5.16
CA GLN A 300 -21.05 -6.24 6.26
C GLN A 300 -21.80 -6.50 7.57
N HIS A 301 -22.88 -5.74 7.82
CA HIS A 301 -23.64 -5.78 9.06
C HIS A 301 -25.10 -6.13 8.80
N TYR A 302 -25.61 -7.13 9.51
CA TYR A 302 -26.97 -7.63 9.29
C TYR A 302 -27.70 -7.93 10.60
N TYR A 303 -28.93 -7.48 10.73
CA TYR A 303 -29.86 -8.05 11.69
C TYR A 303 -30.10 -9.52 11.34
N ILE A 304 -30.16 -10.39 12.34
CA ILE A 304 -30.35 -11.84 12.10
C ILE A 304 -31.83 -12.19 11.88
N GLY A 305 -32.74 -11.22 11.91
CA GLY A 305 -34.16 -11.37 11.59
C GLY A 305 -34.96 -10.09 11.80
N GLN A 306 -36.21 -10.06 11.31
CA GLN A 306 -37.05 -8.87 11.35
C GLN A 306 -37.43 -8.47 12.78
N TYR A 307 -37.57 -9.46 13.67
CA TYR A 307 -37.76 -9.20 15.10
C TYR A 307 -36.70 -8.24 15.65
N PHE A 308 -35.43 -8.46 15.33
CA PHE A 308 -34.34 -7.64 15.84
C PHE A 308 -34.31 -6.26 15.19
N PHE A 309 -34.51 -6.18 13.89
CA PHE A 309 -34.63 -4.91 13.16
C PHE A 309 -35.73 -4.02 13.74
N ARG A 310 -36.94 -4.56 13.93
CA ARG A 310 -38.11 -3.80 14.41
C ARG A 310 -38.00 -3.37 15.87
N ASN A 311 -37.29 -4.14 16.69
CA ASN A 311 -37.13 -3.86 18.12
C ASN A 311 -35.83 -3.11 18.47
N TYR A 312 -34.93 -2.88 17.51
CA TYR A 312 -33.63 -2.26 17.76
C TYR A 312 -33.75 -0.89 18.43
N ASP A 313 -34.58 -0.01 17.88
CA ASP A 313 -34.79 1.36 18.39
C ASP A 313 -35.35 1.37 19.82
N ALA A 314 -36.27 0.45 20.12
CA ALA A 314 -36.89 0.32 21.45
C ALA A 314 -35.95 -0.36 22.46
N ALA A 315 -35.11 -1.30 21.99
CA ALA A 315 -34.12 -1.97 22.82
C ALA A 315 -33.02 -1.00 23.28
N LEU A 316 -32.70 0.01 22.46
CA LEU A 316 -31.71 1.05 22.77
C LEU A 316 -32.32 2.38 23.23
N GLU A 317 -33.63 2.46 23.44
CA GLU A 317 -34.29 3.69 23.92
C GLU A 317 -33.74 4.16 25.26
N ASN A 318 -33.26 3.24 26.11
CA ASN A 318 -32.77 3.50 27.47
C ASN A 318 -31.30 3.08 27.73
N TYR A 319 -30.44 3.10 26.70
CA TYR A 319 -29.01 2.77 26.86
C TYR A 319 -28.35 3.61 27.99
N PRO A 320 -27.39 3.06 28.77
CA PRO A 320 -26.61 1.84 28.49
C PRO A 320 -27.33 0.51 28.78
N LEU A 321 -28.51 0.55 29.43
CA LEU A 321 -29.31 -0.67 29.62
C LEU A 321 -30.02 -1.06 28.32
N ILE A 322 -29.74 -2.27 27.84
CA ILE A 322 -30.40 -2.83 26.66
C ILE A 322 -31.73 -3.46 27.06
N ASN A 323 -32.83 -2.89 26.58
CA ASN A 323 -34.19 -3.39 26.84
C ASN A 323 -34.55 -4.54 25.89
N SER A 324 -33.82 -5.66 26.00
CA SER A 324 -34.10 -6.90 25.28
C SER A 324 -34.20 -8.08 26.25
N ARG A 325 -35.17 -8.97 25.99
CA ARG A 325 -35.35 -10.20 26.77
C ARG A 325 -34.60 -11.39 26.17
N ILE A 326 -34.15 -11.26 24.93
CA ILE A 326 -33.47 -12.32 24.17
C ILE A 326 -31.98 -12.30 24.50
N ASN A 327 -31.39 -13.48 24.69
CA ASN A 327 -29.96 -13.67 24.76
C ASN A 327 -29.54 -14.85 23.85
N ILE A 328 -28.86 -14.54 22.73
CA ILE A 328 -28.40 -15.54 21.77
C ILE A 328 -27.25 -16.35 22.37
N THR A 329 -27.41 -17.67 22.38
CA THR A 329 -26.47 -18.63 22.98
C THR A 329 -25.55 -19.29 21.96
N ARG A 330 -26.04 -19.51 20.73
CA ARG A 330 -25.29 -20.15 19.64
C ARG A 330 -25.72 -19.54 18.31
N ILE A 331 -24.77 -19.29 17.43
CA ILE A 331 -25.01 -18.87 16.05
C ILE A 331 -24.02 -19.55 15.10
N GLU A 332 -24.50 -20.01 13.95
CA GLU A 332 -23.70 -20.45 12.81
C GLU A 332 -24.07 -19.58 11.61
N ALA A 333 -23.05 -19.01 10.96
CA ALA A 333 -23.20 -18.20 9.75
C ALA A 333 -22.56 -18.91 8.56
N TRP A 334 -23.16 -18.72 7.39
CA TRP A 334 -22.81 -19.45 6.18
C TRP A 334 -22.69 -18.52 4.98
N VAL A 335 -21.64 -18.72 4.19
CA VAL A 335 -21.34 -17.98 2.95
C VAL A 335 -21.03 -18.95 1.81
N ILE A 336 -21.08 -18.50 0.56
CA ILE A 336 -20.71 -19.35 -0.59
C ILE A 336 -19.20 -19.65 -0.54
N ASP A 337 -18.84 -20.91 -0.75
CA ASP A 337 -17.43 -21.29 -0.92
C ASP A 337 -16.93 -20.88 -2.30
N GLN A 338 -15.81 -20.16 -2.34
CA GLN A 338 -15.12 -19.75 -3.57
C GLN A 338 -14.01 -20.73 -3.98
N GLY A 339 -13.97 -21.94 -3.41
CA GLY A 339 -13.13 -23.05 -3.84
C GLY A 339 -11.89 -23.29 -2.98
N SER A 340 -11.80 -22.66 -1.80
CA SER A 340 -10.64 -22.79 -0.89
C SER A 340 -11.00 -23.39 0.48
N ALA A 341 -12.28 -23.70 0.73
CA ALA A 341 -12.72 -24.24 2.00
C ALA A 341 -12.42 -25.73 2.15
N ASN A 342 -12.11 -26.16 3.39
CA ASN A 342 -12.08 -27.58 3.73
C ASN A 342 -13.45 -28.22 3.48
N LEU A 343 -13.46 -29.41 2.88
CA LEU A 343 -14.71 -30.15 2.57
C LEU A 343 -15.59 -30.41 3.80
N GLN A 344 -14.99 -30.54 4.99
CA GLN A 344 -15.71 -30.77 6.24
C GLN A 344 -16.55 -29.56 6.70
N ASP A 345 -16.17 -28.35 6.30
CA ASP A 345 -16.88 -27.11 6.64
C ASP A 345 -17.93 -26.74 5.57
N GLN A 346 -18.08 -27.59 4.53
CA GLN A 346 -19.02 -27.37 3.43
C GLN A 346 -20.32 -28.13 3.66
N LYS A 347 -21.45 -27.44 3.52
CA LYS A 347 -22.79 -28.02 3.53
C LYS A 347 -23.63 -27.46 2.38
N SER A 348 -24.62 -28.24 1.98
CA SER A 348 -25.69 -27.71 1.14
C SER A 348 -26.68 -26.96 2.03
N ILE A 349 -27.09 -25.78 1.58
CA ILE A 349 -27.99 -24.90 2.33
C ILE A 349 -29.23 -24.65 1.50
N LEU A 350 -30.37 -24.86 2.14
CA LEU A 350 -31.65 -24.33 1.74
C LEU A 350 -31.98 -23.14 2.64
N GLY A 351 -31.68 -21.96 2.14
CA GLY A 351 -31.95 -20.71 2.82
C GLY A 351 -33.38 -20.25 2.58
N ILE A 352 -34.10 -19.93 3.64
CA ILE A 352 -35.48 -19.47 3.61
C ILE A 352 -35.55 -18.03 4.15
N ARG A 353 -36.19 -17.13 3.42
CA ARG A 353 -36.30 -15.70 3.79
C ARG A 353 -37.08 -15.51 5.09
N ASP A 354 -38.27 -16.09 5.16
CA ASP A 354 -39.26 -15.84 6.21
C ASP A 354 -39.13 -16.79 7.42
N LEU A 355 -38.04 -17.56 7.48
CA LEU A 355 -37.78 -18.46 8.59
C LEU A 355 -37.61 -17.67 9.89
N GLY A 356 -38.31 -18.11 10.95
CA GLY A 356 -38.30 -17.43 12.24
C GLY A 356 -39.15 -16.18 12.33
N GLU A 357 -39.95 -15.84 11.30
CA GLU A 357 -40.76 -14.61 11.28
C GLU A 357 -42.24 -14.84 11.67
N SER A 358 -42.59 -16.06 12.09
CA SER A 358 -43.95 -16.40 12.52
C SER A 358 -44.15 -16.09 14.01
N GLY A 359 -44.89 -15.02 14.34
CA GLY A 359 -45.31 -14.71 15.72
C GLY A 359 -44.53 -13.58 16.39
N SER A 360 -44.67 -13.44 17.71
CA SER A 360 -44.06 -12.35 18.48
C SER A 360 -42.59 -12.58 18.84
N LEU A 361 -42.13 -13.83 18.81
CA LEU A 361 -40.75 -14.23 19.11
C LEU A 361 -40.23 -15.12 17.98
N PRO A 362 -38.96 -15.01 17.60
CA PRO A 362 -38.40 -15.82 16.52
C PRO A 362 -38.24 -17.29 16.94
N ASP A 363 -38.79 -18.23 16.19
CA ASP A 363 -38.64 -19.68 16.45
C ASP A 363 -38.90 -20.52 15.19
N ASN A 364 -38.54 -21.80 15.22
CA ASN A 364 -38.87 -22.81 14.20
C ASN A 364 -40.37 -23.17 14.27
N GLY A 365 -41.20 -22.20 13.90
CA GLY A 365 -42.65 -22.28 13.93
C GLY A 365 -43.27 -23.03 12.75
N THR A 366 -44.47 -22.61 12.37
CA THR A 366 -45.32 -23.29 11.38
C THR A 366 -44.66 -23.45 10.01
N LEU A 367 -43.95 -22.41 9.54
CA LEU A 367 -43.27 -22.44 8.24
C LEU A 367 -42.19 -23.54 8.18
N TYR A 368 -41.37 -23.66 9.22
CA TYR A 368 -40.36 -24.71 9.31
C TYR A 368 -40.99 -26.10 9.27
N GLN A 369 -42.08 -26.32 10.01
CA GLN A 369 -42.81 -27.58 10.01
C GLN A 369 -43.40 -27.92 8.63
N GLN A 370 -43.93 -26.92 7.92
CA GLN A 370 -44.47 -27.12 6.56
C GLN A 370 -43.39 -27.45 5.52
N ILE A 371 -42.23 -26.80 5.60
CA ILE A 371 -41.11 -27.08 4.69
C ILE A 371 -40.54 -28.47 4.94
N THR A 372 -40.37 -28.86 6.21
CA THR A 372 -39.88 -30.20 6.56
C THR A 372 -40.90 -31.30 6.22
N ALA A 373 -42.20 -30.99 6.20
CA ALA A 373 -43.26 -31.89 5.77
C ALA A 373 -43.24 -32.22 4.26
N LEU A 374 -42.46 -31.51 3.43
CA LEU A 374 -42.21 -31.90 2.03
C LEU A 374 -41.45 -33.24 1.89
N GLY A 375 -40.92 -33.79 3.00
CA GLY A 375 -40.33 -35.12 3.06
C GLY A 375 -38.86 -35.18 2.64
N ALA A 376 -38.38 -36.38 2.29
CA ALA A 376 -36.95 -36.64 2.09
C ALA A 376 -36.30 -35.85 0.94
N GLY A 377 -37.09 -35.39 -0.04
CA GLY A 377 -36.59 -34.60 -1.17
C GLY A 377 -35.93 -33.28 -0.73
N ILE A 378 -36.40 -32.66 0.35
CA ILE A 378 -35.80 -31.42 0.88
C ILE A 378 -34.43 -31.65 1.56
N ARG A 379 -34.09 -32.92 1.83
CA ARG A 379 -32.88 -33.34 2.53
C ARG A 379 -31.78 -33.88 1.60
N ASP A 380 -32.01 -33.91 0.29
CA ASP A 380 -31.03 -34.32 -0.72
C ASP A 380 -30.66 -33.13 -1.62
N ALA A 381 -29.36 -32.86 -1.76
CA ALA A 381 -28.84 -31.76 -2.56
C ALA A 381 -29.17 -31.84 -4.06
N ASN A 382 -29.61 -33.00 -4.58
CA ASN A 382 -30.05 -33.16 -5.97
C ASN A 382 -31.52 -32.82 -6.17
N THR A 383 -32.36 -32.97 -5.15
CA THR A 383 -33.82 -32.85 -5.27
C THR A 383 -34.38 -31.67 -4.48
N ALA A 384 -33.66 -31.14 -3.48
CA ALA A 384 -34.13 -30.07 -2.60
C ALA A 384 -34.58 -28.81 -3.34
N TYR A 385 -33.85 -28.39 -4.37
CA TYR A 385 -34.23 -27.25 -5.21
C TYR A 385 -35.61 -27.45 -5.86
N ASN A 386 -35.84 -28.60 -6.50
CA ASN A 386 -37.09 -28.91 -7.17
C ASN A 386 -38.23 -29.20 -6.18
N ALA A 387 -37.92 -29.70 -4.99
CA ALA A 387 -38.91 -29.99 -3.95
C ALA A 387 -39.59 -28.72 -3.44
N ILE A 388 -38.85 -27.60 -3.33
CA ILE A 388 -39.38 -26.33 -2.83
C ILE A 388 -39.85 -25.37 -3.92
N LYS A 389 -39.23 -25.40 -5.10
CA LYS A 389 -39.55 -24.48 -6.20
C LYS A 389 -41.03 -24.61 -6.60
N GLY A 390 -41.76 -23.50 -6.57
CA GLY A 390 -43.17 -23.45 -6.94
C GLY A 390 -44.15 -23.92 -5.86
N GLN A 391 -43.67 -24.34 -4.68
CA GLN A 391 -44.53 -24.59 -3.52
C GLN A 391 -45.11 -23.28 -2.98
N SER A 392 -46.27 -23.35 -2.32
CA SER A 392 -46.94 -22.18 -1.73
C SER A 392 -46.93 -22.29 -0.21
N PHE A 393 -46.33 -21.32 0.47
CA PHE A 393 -46.26 -21.25 1.93
C PHE A 393 -46.74 -19.88 2.45
N PRO A 394 -47.18 -19.78 3.71
CA PRO A 394 -47.56 -18.51 4.30
C PRO A 394 -46.37 -17.53 4.31
N GLY A 395 -46.56 -16.35 3.71
CA GLY A 395 -45.64 -15.23 3.87
C GLY A 395 -45.81 -14.54 5.23
N PRO A 396 -45.04 -13.46 5.49
CA PRO A 396 -45.01 -12.77 6.79
C PRO A 396 -46.38 -12.23 7.25
N ASN A 397 -47.26 -11.89 6.31
CA ASN A 397 -48.62 -11.39 6.59
C ASN A 397 -49.68 -12.50 6.60
N GLY A 398 -49.28 -13.77 6.51
CA GLY A 398 -50.18 -14.92 6.44
C GLY A 398 -50.75 -15.21 5.04
N THR A 399 -50.52 -14.33 4.06
CA THR A 399 -50.88 -14.57 2.65
C THR A 399 -49.97 -15.63 2.04
N PRO A 400 -50.49 -16.65 1.35
CA PRO A 400 -49.66 -17.64 0.66
C PRO A 400 -48.81 -17.00 -0.45
N GLU A 401 -47.51 -17.24 -0.41
CA GLU A 401 -46.55 -16.84 -1.45
C GLU A 401 -46.00 -18.07 -2.17
N VAL A 402 -45.90 -17.98 -3.49
CA VAL A 402 -45.25 -19.02 -4.31
C VAL A 402 -43.74 -18.85 -4.20
N TYR A 403 -43.06 -19.91 -3.79
CA TYR A 403 -41.63 -19.88 -3.52
C TYR A 403 -40.83 -19.88 -4.81
N SER A 404 -40.11 -18.77 -5.03
CA SER A 404 -39.19 -18.57 -6.13
C SER A 404 -37.74 -18.44 -5.64
N ASP A 405 -36.81 -18.99 -6.42
CA ASP A 405 -35.38 -18.94 -6.12
C ASP A 405 -34.86 -17.50 -6.23
N GLY A 406 -34.03 -17.10 -5.27
CA GLY A 406 -33.48 -15.75 -5.16
C GLY A 406 -34.40 -14.74 -4.46
N GLU A 407 -35.61 -15.13 -4.05
CA GLU A 407 -36.53 -14.27 -3.28
C GLU A 407 -37.04 -14.95 -2.01
N GLN A 408 -37.94 -15.93 -2.11
CA GLN A 408 -38.50 -16.63 -0.94
C GLN A 408 -37.54 -17.70 -0.39
N PHE A 409 -36.81 -18.36 -1.28
CA PHE A 409 -35.78 -19.33 -0.91
C PHE A 409 -34.54 -19.19 -1.78
N ILE A 410 -33.44 -19.75 -1.31
CA ILE A 410 -32.17 -19.86 -2.04
C ILE A 410 -31.57 -21.22 -1.76
N PHE A 411 -31.14 -21.91 -2.81
CA PHE A 411 -30.42 -23.17 -2.66
C PHE A 411 -28.97 -23.04 -3.11
N ASN A 412 -28.02 -23.38 -2.24
CA ASN A 412 -26.61 -23.43 -2.58
C ASN A 412 -26.01 -24.78 -2.17
N ARG A 413 -25.36 -25.45 -3.12
CA ARG A 413 -24.78 -26.80 -2.90
C ARG A 413 -23.51 -26.75 -2.03
N ARG A 414 -22.77 -25.65 -2.13
CA ARG A 414 -21.45 -25.46 -1.50
C ARG A 414 -21.43 -24.15 -0.72
N ALA A 415 -22.02 -24.17 0.47
CA ALA A 415 -21.84 -23.10 1.44
C ALA A 415 -20.84 -23.53 2.50
N ARG A 416 -19.96 -22.62 2.89
CA ARG A 416 -18.97 -22.78 3.95
C ARG A 416 -19.47 -22.13 5.24
N ARG A 417 -19.28 -22.81 6.37
CA ARG A 417 -19.48 -22.22 7.69
C ARG A 417 -18.39 -21.20 8.00
N LEU A 418 -18.78 -20.00 8.42
CA LEU A 418 -17.87 -19.01 8.95
C LEU A 418 -17.39 -19.43 10.34
N ARG A 419 -16.10 -19.24 10.60
CA ARG A 419 -15.48 -19.47 11.91
C ARG A 419 -15.81 -18.32 12.85
N SER A 420 -15.75 -18.56 14.15
CA SER A 420 -16.05 -17.57 15.18
C SER A 420 -15.12 -16.34 15.17
N ASN A 421 -13.99 -16.39 14.46
CA ASN A 421 -13.08 -15.26 14.28
C ASN A 421 -13.28 -14.52 12.95
N GLU A 422 -14.25 -14.92 12.12
CA GLU A 422 -14.58 -14.24 10.85
C GLU A 422 -15.77 -13.28 10.99
N PHE A 423 -16.49 -13.37 12.11
CA PHE A 423 -17.61 -12.49 12.44
C PHE A 423 -17.75 -12.31 13.94
N THR A 424 -18.43 -11.25 14.34
CA THR A 424 -18.93 -11.02 15.70
C THR A 424 -20.46 -10.90 15.66
N PHE A 425 -21.12 -11.08 16.80
CA PHE A 425 -22.57 -10.87 16.90
C PHE A 425 -22.93 -10.26 18.25
N HIS A 426 -24.01 -9.48 18.28
CA HIS A 426 -24.52 -8.92 19.53
C HIS A 426 -25.63 -9.81 20.09
N PRO A 427 -25.46 -10.43 21.28
CA PRO A 427 -26.38 -11.46 21.76
C PRO A 427 -27.78 -10.95 22.13
N GLN A 428 -27.90 -9.69 22.58
CA GLN A 428 -29.19 -9.08 22.95
C GLN A 428 -29.89 -8.30 21.82
N LEU A 429 -29.12 -7.59 20.99
CA LEU A 429 -29.64 -6.79 19.86
C LEU A 429 -29.83 -7.61 18.58
N GLY A 430 -29.21 -8.79 18.48
CA GLY A 430 -29.41 -9.74 17.38
C GLY A 430 -29.00 -9.22 16.01
N TYR A 431 -27.75 -8.79 15.89
CA TYR A 431 -27.10 -8.55 14.61
C TYR A 431 -25.75 -9.26 14.54
N ILE A 432 -25.31 -9.53 13.31
CA ILE A 432 -24.01 -10.09 12.95
C ILE A 432 -23.19 -9.04 12.21
N SER A 433 -21.91 -8.95 12.56
CA SER A 433 -20.93 -8.07 11.93
C SER A 433 -19.80 -8.92 11.38
N LEU A 434 -19.60 -8.89 10.06
CA LEU A 434 -18.54 -9.63 9.41
C LEU A 434 -17.23 -8.85 9.47
N ASN A 435 -16.10 -9.54 9.57
CA ASN A 435 -14.78 -8.90 9.55
C ASN A 435 -14.38 -8.46 8.14
N GLN A 436 -15.03 -9.02 7.12
CA GLN A 436 -14.86 -8.66 5.72
C GLN A 436 -16.22 -8.39 5.08
N ARG A 437 -16.29 -7.34 4.27
CA ARG A 437 -17.46 -7.02 3.45
C ARG A 437 -17.72 -8.15 2.45
N LEU A 438 -18.99 -8.54 2.31
CA LEU A 438 -19.39 -9.53 1.32
C LEU A 438 -19.45 -8.94 -0.09
N ASN A 439 -19.07 -9.74 -1.07
CA ASN A 439 -19.30 -9.41 -2.48
C ASN A 439 -20.80 -9.47 -2.81
N ASP A 440 -21.23 -8.75 -3.85
CA ASP A 440 -22.63 -8.69 -4.26
C ASP A 440 -23.21 -10.07 -4.62
N ASN A 441 -22.40 -10.97 -5.16
CA ASN A 441 -22.77 -12.34 -5.52
C ASN A 441 -22.61 -13.38 -4.40
N GLN A 442 -22.37 -12.97 -3.14
CA GLN A 442 -22.29 -13.87 -2.00
C GLN A 442 -23.61 -13.96 -1.23
N LEU A 443 -23.92 -15.17 -0.76
CA LEU A 443 -25.01 -15.46 0.17
C LEU A 443 -24.55 -15.16 1.59
N LEU A 444 -25.45 -14.66 2.43
CA LEU A 444 -25.33 -14.76 3.88
C LEU A 444 -26.57 -15.45 4.45
N ALA A 445 -26.36 -16.55 5.15
CA ALA A 445 -27.42 -17.25 5.87
C ALA A 445 -26.97 -17.61 7.30
N VAL A 446 -27.92 -17.68 8.22
CA VAL A 446 -27.66 -17.93 9.64
C VAL A 446 -28.60 -18.98 10.21
N SER A 447 -28.15 -19.65 11.26
CA SER A 447 -28.97 -20.43 12.17
C SER A 447 -28.54 -20.13 13.59
N TYR A 448 -29.49 -19.93 14.50
CA TYR A 448 -29.18 -19.48 15.85
C TYR A 448 -30.16 -20.05 16.88
N SER A 449 -29.69 -20.13 18.12
CA SER A 449 -30.52 -20.44 19.28
C SER A 449 -30.33 -19.41 20.37
N TYR A 450 -31.38 -19.19 21.16
CA TYR A 450 -31.38 -18.19 22.22
C TYR A 450 -32.27 -18.63 23.38
N THR A 451 -32.09 -17.96 24.51
CA THR A 451 -32.93 -18.09 25.71
C THR A 451 -33.56 -16.74 26.06
N LEU A 452 -34.67 -16.77 26.78
CA LEU A 452 -35.26 -15.55 27.36
C LEU A 452 -34.74 -15.35 28.79
N ASN A 453 -34.48 -14.11 29.19
CA ASN A 453 -34.08 -13.78 30.55
C ASN A 453 -35.11 -14.33 31.56
N GLY A 454 -34.66 -15.17 32.49
CA GLY A 454 -35.51 -15.82 33.50
C GLY A 454 -36.21 -17.10 33.04
N SER A 455 -35.94 -17.61 31.82
CA SER A 455 -36.47 -18.88 31.31
C SER A 455 -35.36 -19.78 30.78
N SER A 456 -35.50 -21.10 30.99
CA SER A 456 -34.59 -22.13 30.45
C SER A 456 -35.03 -22.68 29.09
N THR A 457 -36.12 -22.17 28.51
CA THR A 457 -36.58 -22.59 27.19
C THR A 457 -35.63 -22.09 26.11
N VAL A 458 -35.12 -23.02 25.29
CA VAL A 458 -34.27 -22.71 24.14
C VAL A 458 -35.15 -22.59 22.90
N TYR A 459 -35.14 -21.40 22.29
CA TYR A 459 -35.76 -21.13 21.00
C TYR A 459 -34.71 -21.29 19.90
N LYS A 460 -35.11 -21.74 18.71
CA LYS A 460 -34.17 -22.03 17.62
C LYS A 460 -34.74 -21.60 16.28
N VAL A 461 -33.93 -20.91 15.47
CA VAL A 461 -34.26 -20.57 14.08
C VAL A 461 -33.23 -21.21 13.15
N GLY A 462 -33.70 -22.05 12.24
CA GLY A 462 -32.85 -22.85 11.35
C GLY A 462 -32.31 -24.12 12.00
N GLU A 463 -31.27 -24.67 11.38
CA GLU A 463 -30.66 -25.94 11.73
C GLU A 463 -29.14 -25.78 11.84
N PHE A 464 -28.53 -26.39 12.86
CA PHE A 464 -27.08 -26.41 12.98
C PHE A 464 -26.44 -27.49 12.11
N SER A 465 -25.15 -27.33 11.82
CA SER A 465 -24.34 -28.18 10.94
C SER A 465 -24.40 -29.69 11.22
N GLU A 466 -24.71 -30.08 12.46
CA GLU A 466 -24.83 -31.46 12.92
C GLU A 466 -26.18 -32.12 12.58
N GLU A 467 -27.22 -31.35 12.28
CA GLU A 467 -28.61 -31.84 12.23
C GLU A 467 -28.99 -32.49 10.90
N SER A 468 -28.46 -31.99 9.78
CA SER A 468 -28.87 -32.45 8.44
C SER A 468 -27.75 -32.32 7.39
N PRO A 469 -27.77 -33.15 6.32
CA PRO A 469 -26.90 -32.96 5.15
C PRO A 469 -27.25 -31.69 4.34
N VAL A 470 -28.54 -31.36 4.20
CA VAL A 470 -29.04 -30.10 3.63
C VAL A 470 -29.67 -29.29 4.76
N LEU A 471 -29.03 -28.17 5.12
CA LEU A 471 -29.45 -27.34 6.24
C LEU A 471 -30.54 -26.37 5.83
N ILE A 472 -31.64 -26.33 6.58
CA ILE A 472 -32.63 -25.27 6.47
C ILE A 472 -32.16 -24.09 7.33
N THR A 473 -31.91 -22.95 6.71
CA THR A 473 -31.34 -21.77 7.38
C THR A 473 -32.15 -20.52 7.07
N LYS A 474 -31.96 -19.46 7.87
CA LYS A 474 -32.51 -18.16 7.57
C LYS A 474 -31.58 -17.37 6.65
N VAL A 475 -32.09 -16.85 5.55
CA VAL A 475 -31.30 -16.00 4.64
C VAL A 475 -31.35 -14.55 5.09
N LEU A 476 -30.19 -13.91 5.12
CA LEU A 476 -30.04 -12.48 5.38
C LEU A 476 -29.73 -11.70 4.10
N LYS A 477 -28.93 -12.28 3.19
CA LYS A 477 -28.54 -11.66 1.92
C LYS A 477 -28.58 -12.66 0.77
N PRO A 478 -29.28 -12.40 -0.34
CA PRO A 478 -29.27 -13.26 -1.52
C PRO A 478 -27.97 -13.14 -2.34
N ASN A 479 -27.62 -14.20 -3.09
CA ASN A 479 -26.47 -14.22 -4.00
C ASN A 479 -26.82 -13.99 -5.48
N VAL A 480 -28.11 -13.96 -5.84
CA VAL A 480 -28.57 -13.87 -7.23
C VAL A 480 -28.95 -12.43 -7.59
N SER A 481 -29.86 -11.83 -6.82
CA SER A 481 -30.32 -10.46 -7.04
C SER A 481 -30.76 -9.83 -5.72
N VAL A 482 -30.22 -8.66 -5.41
CA VAL A 482 -30.58 -7.89 -4.21
C VAL A 482 -31.67 -6.90 -4.60
N LYS A 483 -32.91 -7.19 -4.20
CA LYS A 483 -34.08 -6.32 -4.44
C LYS A 483 -34.37 -5.48 -3.20
N THR A 484 -34.48 -4.16 -3.37
CA THR A 484 -34.79 -3.24 -2.27
C THR A 484 -36.21 -3.39 -1.73
N ALA A 485 -37.14 -3.92 -2.54
CA ALA A 485 -38.50 -4.24 -2.11
C ALA A 485 -38.59 -5.56 -1.31
N SER A 486 -37.52 -6.35 -1.25
CA SER A 486 -37.51 -7.61 -0.49
C SER A 486 -37.32 -7.31 1.01
N PRO A 487 -38.01 -8.02 1.93
CA PRO A 487 -37.77 -7.89 3.36
C PRO A 487 -36.31 -8.13 3.78
N MET A 488 -35.53 -8.90 2.99
CA MET A 488 -34.11 -9.11 3.24
C MET A 488 -33.29 -7.80 3.19
N TRP A 489 -33.75 -6.81 2.44
CA TRP A 489 -33.07 -5.51 2.30
C TRP A 489 -32.99 -4.74 3.62
N ASP A 490 -34.04 -4.83 4.43
CA ASP A 490 -34.13 -4.19 5.74
C ASP A 490 -33.20 -4.84 6.77
N LEU A 491 -32.85 -6.11 6.57
CA LEU A 491 -31.93 -6.82 7.46
C LEU A 491 -30.50 -6.28 7.34
N MET A 492 -30.12 -5.66 6.22
CA MET A 492 -28.82 -4.99 6.12
C MET A 492 -28.83 -3.71 6.96
N MET A 493 -27.95 -3.65 7.96
CA MET A 493 -27.75 -2.48 8.80
C MET A 493 -27.09 -1.36 8.00
N LYS A 494 -27.66 -0.15 8.09
CA LYS A 494 -27.20 1.05 7.37
C LYS A 494 -26.93 2.20 8.35
N ASN A 495 -26.50 1.83 9.54
CA ASN A 495 -26.40 2.69 10.71
C ASN A 495 -25.07 2.48 11.46
N ILE A 496 -24.10 1.81 10.82
CA ILE A 496 -22.74 1.57 11.31
C ILE A 496 -21.76 2.19 10.32
N TYR A 497 -20.80 2.95 10.84
CA TYR A 497 -19.82 3.70 10.07
C TYR A 497 -18.41 3.41 10.59
N SER A 498 -17.47 3.21 9.67
CA SER A 498 -16.06 2.99 9.99
C SER A 498 -15.32 4.32 10.08
N LEU A 499 -14.47 4.49 11.11
CA LEU A 499 -13.51 5.59 11.18
C LEU A 499 -12.19 5.28 10.46
N GLU A 500 -12.10 4.12 9.79
CA GLU A 500 -10.90 3.60 9.14
C GLU A 500 -9.68 3.49 10.09
N ALA A 501 -9.96 3.29 11.38
CA ALA A 501 -8.97 3.17 12.43
C ALA A 501 -9.25 1.95 13.31
N ASN A 502 -8.22 1.47 14.01
CA ASN A 502 -8.37 0.42 15.00
C ASN A 502 -8.01 0.97 16.38
N GLN A 503 -8.57 0.35 17.42
CA GLN A 503 -8.28 0.64 18.82
C GLN A 503 -8.41 2.13 19.18
N ILE A 504 -9.64 2.64 19.08
CA ILE A 504 -9.95 4.01 19.46
C ILE A 504 -9.98 4.14 20.99
N GLU A 505 -9.38 5.21 21.52
CA GLU A 505 -9.48 5.55 22.94
C GLU A 505 -10.69 6.44 23.22
N ARG A 506 -11.32 6.24 24.38
CA ARG A 506 -12.40 7.11 24.87
C ARG A 506 -11.91 8.52 25.17
N ASP A 507 -10.68 8.66 25.66
CA ASP A 507 -10.09 9.96 25.94
C ASP A 507 -9.80 10.73 24.65
N GLY A 508 -10.21 12.00 24.60
CA GLY A 508 -10.06 12.83 23.42
C GLY A 508 -10.96 12.46 22.23
N PHE A 509 -11.86 11.48 22.38
CA PHE A 509 -12.89 11.20 21.38
C PHE A 509 -13.93 12.32 21.40
N VAL A 510 -14.07 13.01 20.29
CA VAL A 510 -15.10 14.04 20.09
C VAL A 510 -15.78 13.74 18.77
N LEU A 511 -17.11 13.68 18.78
CA LEU A 511 -17.93 13.51 17.60
C LEU A 511 -19.08 14.51 17.67
N ASN A 512 -19.40 15.11 16.54
CA ASN A 512 -20.60 15.90 16.36
C ASN A 512 -21.31 15.50 15.05
N VAL A 513 -22.61 15.74 14.99
CA VAL A 513 -23.41 15.55 13.78
C VAL A 513 -23.80 16.91 13.23
N ASN A 514 -23.42 17.15 11.98
CA ASN A 514 -23.67 18.39 11.28
C ASN A 514 -24.64 18.15 10.11
N TYR A 515 -25.60 19.06 9.95
CA TYR A 515 -26.44 19.22 8.79
C TYR A 515 -25.97 20.41 7.97
N ARG A 516 -25.71 20.19 6.67
CA ARG A 516 -25.33 21.25 5.72
C ARG A 516 -26.58 21.92 5.18
N ASP A 517 -26.95 23.03 5.82
CA ASP A 517 -28.02 23.90 5.34
C ASP A 517 -27.51 24.81 4.20
N PRO A 518 -28.24 24.95 3.08
CA PRO A 518 -27.84 25.80 1.98
C PRO A 518 -27.68 27.29 2.32
N VAL A 519 -28.31 27.77 3.41
CA VAL A 519 -28.27 29.18 3.80
C VAL A 519 -27.25 29.42 4.91
N SER A 520 -27.27 28.59 5.95
CA SER A 520 -26.47 28.81 7.17
C SER A 520 -25.14 28.04 7.18
N GLY A 521 -24.88 27.20 6.18
CA GLY A 521 -23.71 26.33 6.14
C GLY A 521 -23.90 25.09 7.03
N ASN A 522 -22.82 24.62 7.65
CA ASN A 522 -22.87 23.47 8.56
C ASN A 522 -23.43 23.90 9.93
N VAL A 523 -24.58 23.34 10.29
CA VAL A 523 -25.25 23.57 11.58
C VAL A 523 -25.45 22.25 12.32
N ASN A 524 -25.45 22.26 13.64
CA ASN A 524 -25.64 21.07 14.48
C ASN A 524 -27.10 20.89 14.94
N TYR A 525 -28.06 21.51 14.26
CA TYR A 525 -29.49 21.45 14.52
C TYR A 525 -30.26 21.51 13.19
N LEU A 526 -31.58 21.30 13.22
CA LEU A 526 -32.42 21.35 12.01
C LEU A 526 -33.16 22.69 11.92
N PRO A 527 -32.73 23.63 11.06
CA PRO A 527 -33.31 24.98 11.00
C PRO A 527 -34.76 24.96 10.50
N ASN A 528 -35.63 25.84 11.01
CA ASN A 528 -37.03 25.97 10.63
C ASN A 528 -37.86 24.68 10.82
N THR A 529 -37.53 23.90 11.86
CA THR A 529 -38.30 22.70 12.23
C THR A 529 -38.79 22.81 13.68
N PRO A 530 -39.77 21.99 14.10
CA PRO A 530 -40.22 21.96 15.50
C PRO A 530 -39.12 21.57 16.51
N VAL A 531 -38.00 21.02 16.04
CA VAL A 531 -36.87 20.53 16.84
C VAL A 531 -35.61 21.37 16.66
N GLN A 532 -35.74 22.61 16.17
CA GLN A 532 -34.60 23.49 15.87
C GLN A 532 -33.72 23.84 17.09
N ASP A 533 -34.28 23.79 18.30
CA ASP A 533 -33.56 24.11 19.54
C ASP A 533 -32.84 22.88 20.14
N THR A 534 -32.97 21.71 19.52
CA THR A 534 -32.34 20.46 19.96
C THR A 534 -31.12 20.16 19.08
N PRO A 535 -29.91 20.01 19.67
CA PRO A 535 -28.74 19.56 18.92
C PRO A 535 -28.97 18.17 18.30
N LEU A 536 -28.44 17.95 17.10
CA LEU A 536 -28.58 16.70 16.34
C LEU A 536 -28.07 15.48 17.12
N LEU A 537 -27.05 15.68 17.95
CA LEU A 537 -26.49 14.63 18.79
C LEU A 537 -27.53 14.08 19.79
N ASN A 538 -28.23 14.98 20.50
CA ASN A 538 -29.32 14.63 21.41
C ASN A 538 -30.53 14.13 20.61
N LEU A 539 -30.85 14.76 19.48
CA LEU A 539 -31.98 14.38 18.62
C LEU A 539 -31.88 12.93 18.13
N LEU A 540 -30.68 12.50 17.75
CA LEU A 540 -30.39 11.15 17.23
C LEU A 540 -30.14 10.12 18.33
N ASN A 541 -30.37 10.48 19.60
CA ASN A 541 -30.17 9.60 20.75
C ASN A 541 -28.72 9.08 20.83
N TRP A 542 -27.77 10.03 20.71
CA TRP A 542 -26.32 9.82 20.85
C TRP A 542 -25.68 10.60 22.00
N ASP A 543 -26.45 11.49 22.64
CA ASP A 543 -26.07 12.21 23.86
C ASP A 543 -27.23 12.19 24.85
N ARG A 544 -27.04 11.43 25.92
CA ARG A 544 -27.97 11.30 27.05
C ARG A 544 -27.27 11.00 28.38
N LEU A 545 -26.02 10.51 28.32
CA LEU A 545 -25.25 10.16 29.50
C LEU A 545 -24.30 11.32 29.82
N ASN A 546 -23.69 11.25 31.00
CA ASN A 546 -22.54 12.07 31.32
C ASN A 546 -21.23 11.33 31.00
N GLN A 547 -20.10 11.99 31.24
CA GLN A 547 -18.76 11.38 31.12
C GLN A 547 -18.55 10.08 31.94
N SER A 548 -19.35 9.83 32.99
CA SER A 548 -19.29 8.58 33.76
C SER A 548 -20.21 7.47 33.20
N ASN A 549 -20.88 7.72 32.07
CA ASN A 549 -21.93 6.87 31.48
C ASN A 549 -23.19 6.72 32.37
N ASP A 550 -23.41 7.66 33.29
CA ASP A 550 -24.64 7.73 34.08
C ASP A 550 -25.65 8.64 33.39
N VAL A 551 -26.94 8.32 33.52
CA VAL A 551 -28.01 9.14 32.96
C VAL A 551 -28.03 10.49 33.66
N GLN A 552 -27.78 11.56 32.90
CA GLN A 552 -27.87 12.92 33.37
C GLN A 552 -29.14 13.57 32.83
N ASN A 553 -30.00 13.99 33.74
CA ASN A 553 -31.20 14.73 33.41
C ASN A 553 -31.12 16.12 34.05
N ASN A 554 -30.94 17.16 33.22
CA ASN A 554 -30.92 18.54 33.67
C ASN A 554 -32.20 19.25 33.18
N GLY A 555 -33.35 18.85 33.71
CA GLY A 555 -34.66 19.40 33.34
C GLY A 555 -35.27 18.73 32.10
N ASN A 556 -35.38 19.47 30.99
CA ASN A 556 -35.95 18.97 29.72
C ASN A 556 -34.88 18.49 28.72
N THR A 557 -33.59 18.66 29.03
CA THR A 557 -32.48 18.22 28.18
C THR A 557 -31.77 17.03 28.83
N LEU A 558 -31.75 15.91 28.10
CA LEU A 558 -30.96 14.72 28.41
C LEU A 558 -29.55 14.91 27.84
N GLY A 559 -28.52 14.51 28.59
CA GLY A 559 -27.13 14.53 28.11
C GLY A 559 -26.28 15.71 28.58
N ASP A 560 -25.01 15.69 28.20
CA ASP A 560 -23.99 16.70 28.56
C ASP A 560 -23.42 17.48 27.36
N GLY A 561 -23.98 17.27 26.17
CA GLY A 561 -23.56 17.90 24.91
C GLY A 561 -22.40 17.19 24.22
N ILE A 562 -21.96 16.03 24.75
CA ILE A 562 -20.84 15.24 24.24
C ILE A 562 -21.37 13.88 23.79
N PHE A 563 -20.74 13.30 22.76
CA PHE A 563 -21.13 11.99 22.27
C PHE A 563 -20.90 10.92 23.35
N ASP A 564 -21.91 10.09 23.58
CA ASP A 564 -21.84 8.99 24.55
C ASP A 564 -20.95 7.86 24.03
N PHE A 565 -19.76 7.69 24.60
CA PHE A 565 -18.85 6.60 24.25
C PHE A 565 -19.18 5.33 25.06
N VAL A 566 -20.05 4.47 24.51
CA VAL A 566 -20.49 3.22 25.12
C VAL A 566 -20.12 2.03 24.23
N GLN A 567 -19.14 1.24 24.69
CA GLN A 567 -18.63 0.10 23.95
C GLN A 567 -19.73 -0.92 23.65
N GLY A 568 -19.85 -1.32 22.38
CA GLY A 568 -20.84 -2.29 21.91
C GLY A 568 -22.23 -1.71 21.64
N ILE A 569 -22.49 -0.44 21.95
CA ILE A 569 -23.77 0.24 21.71
C ILE A 569 -23.61 1.39 20.73
N THR A 570 -22.78 2.38 21.07
CA THR A 570 -22.54 3.56 20.23
C THR A 570 -21.19 3.50 19.52
N VAL A 571 -20.22 2.74 20.05
CA VAL A 571 -18.88 2.58 19.48
C VAL A 571 -18.40 1.14 19.59
N ASP A 572 -17.71 0.66 18.56
CA ASP A 572 -16.87 -0.54 18.60
C ASP A 572 -15.41 -0.10 18.54
N ALA A 573 -14.82 0.16 19.71
CA ALA A 573 -13.52 0.80 19.83
C ALA A 573 -12.36 -0.04 19.22
N PRO A 574 -12.30 -1.37 19.42
CA PRO A 574 -11.26 -2.20 18.79
C PRO A 574 -11.21 -2.10 17.27
N ASN A 575 -12.36 -2.06 16.59
CA ASN A 575 -12.48 -2.02 15.13
C ASN A 575 -12.74 -0.61 14.58
N GLY A 576 -12.73 0.39 15.46
CA GLY A 576 -12.99 1.79 15.18
C GLY A 576 -14.26 2.10 14.41
N LYS A 577 -15.40 1.59 14.89
CA LYS A 577 -16.72 1.84 14.28
C LYS A 577 -17.59 2.68 15.20
N ILE A 578 -18.40 3.55 14.62
CA ILE A 578 -19.48 4.27 15.31
C ILE A 578 -20.83 3.68 14.89
N MET A 579 -21.77 3.58 15.82
CA MET A 579 -23.04 2.88 15.65
C MET A 579 -24.19 3.76 16.14
N PHE A 580 -25.20 3.93 15.30
CA PHE A 580 -26.43 4.60 15.72
C PHE A 580 -27.29 3.69 16.60
N THR A 581 -27.95 4.30 17.57
CA THR A 581 -28.92 3.64 18.47
C THR A 581 -30.30 3.48 17.84
N LYS A 582 -30.47 4.02 16.63
CA LYS A 582 -31.64 3.87 15.77
C LYS A 582 -31.26 3.09 14.52
N ALA A 583 -32.18 2.26 14.01
CA ALA A 583 -31.96 1.44 12.83
C ALA A 583 -31.95 2.28 11.55
N GLN A 584 -32.79 3.33 11.52
CA GLN A 584 -32.90 4.27 10.40
C GLN A 584 -32.88 5.73 10.88
N PRO A 585 -31.76 6.21 11.46
CA PRO A 585 -31.67 7.53 12.11
C PRO A 585 -32.07 8.69 11.19
N PHE A 586 -31.65 8.68 9.92
CA PHE A 586 -31.94 9.77 8.97
C PHE A 586 -33.24 9.57 8.18
N GLY A 587 -33.91 8.43 8.34
CA GLY A 587 -35.09 8.02 7.58
C GLY A 587 -36.35 8.03 8.45
N SER A 588 -36.90 6.85 8.73
CA SER A 588 -38.14 6.70 9.50
C SER A 588 -38.08 7.32 10.91
N TYR A 589 -36.93 7.27 11.59
CA TYR A 589 -36.76 7.94 12.88
C TYR A 589 -36.87 9.46 12.73
N MET A 590 -36.13 10.06 11.81
CA MET A 590 -36.20 11.50 11.52
C MET A 590 -37.62 11.94 11.16
N GLN A 591 -38.32 11.15 10.34
CA GLN A 591 -39.71 11.40 9.97
C GLN A 591 -40.65 11.39 11.19
N SER A 592 -40.45 10.47 12.13
CA SER A 592 -41.25 10.38 13.35
C SER A 592 -41.05 11.60 14.26
N VAL A 593 -39.82 12.09 14.36
CA VAL A 593 -39.43 13.24 15.17
C VAL A 593 -39.96 14.55 14.58
N LEU A 594 -39.89 14.71 13.25
CA LEU A 594 -40.37 15.90 12.56
C LEU A 594 -41.90 15.92 12.36
N GLY A 595 -42.58 14.77 12.52
CA GLY A 595 -44.00 14.61 12.20
C GLY A 595 -44.36 14.79 10.72
N SER A 596 -43.35 14.89 9.84
CA SER A 596 -43.50 15.08 8.40
C SER A 596 -42.37 14.39 7.63
N SER A 597 -42.61 14.05 6.37
CA SER A 597 -41.62 13.44 5.47
C SER A 597 -40.98 14.50 4.56
N ASP A 598 -40.50 15.61 5.13
CA ASP A 598 -39.88 16.69 4.37
C ASP A 598 -38.59 16.21 3.67
N PRO A 599 -38.51 16.20 2.32
CA PRO A 599 -37.34 15.77 1.58
C PRO A 599 -36.12 16.69 1.76
N LYS A 600 -36.25 17.81 2.49
CA LYS A 600 -35.12 18.64 2.92
C LYS A 600 -34.32 18.02 4.07
N TYR A 601 -34.97 17.19 4.91
CA TYR A 601 -34.38 16.65 6.15
C TYR A 601 -34.44 15.12 6.23
N VAL A 602 -35.47 14.49 5.67
CA VAL A 602 -35.70 13.03 5.78
C VAL A 602 -35.05 12.32 4.59
N PHE A 603 -34.00 11.55 4.86
CA PHE A 603 -33.22 10.82 3.84
C PHE A 603 -33.69 9.35 3.71
N ASN A 604 -34.92 9.14 3.24
CA ASN A 604 -35.50 7.80 3.09
C ASN A 604 -34.78 6.94 2.04
N ASP A 605 -34.30 7.55 0.95
CA ASP A 605 -33.60 6.83 -0.12
C ASP A 605 -32.36 6.07 0.36
N LEU A 606 -31.70 6.56 1.43
CA LEU A 606 -30.58 5.88 2.09
C LEU A 606 -30.95 4.45 2.52
N TYR A 607 -32.20 4.24 2.93
CA TYR A 607 -32.69 2.97 3.45
C TYR A 607 -33.54 2.18 2.45
N THR A 608 -34.15 2.84 1.47
CA THR A 608 -35.08 2.19 0.51
C THR A 608 -34.48 1.96 -0.89
N GLN A 609 -33.33 2.58 -1.21
CA GLN A 609 -32.64 2.45 -2.49
C GLN A 609 -31.25 1.86 -2.32
N GLN A 610 -30.68 1.30 -3.39
CA GLN A 610 -29.29 0.87 -3.40
C GLN A 610 -28.36 2.09 -3.23
N LYS A 611 -27.20 1.87 -2.61
CA LYS A 611 -26.24 2.95 -2.28
C LYS A 611 -25.85 3.79 -3.49
N GLN A 612 -25.69 3.18 -4.68
CA GLN A 612 -25.37 3.91 -5.92
C GLN A 612 -26.47 4.86 -6.39
N VAL A 613 -27.74 4.56 -6.08
CA VAL A 613 -28.89 5.43 -6.41
C VAL A 613 -29.05 6.49 -5.34
N ALA A 614 -28.97 6.10 -4.06
CA ALA A 614 -29.08 7.00 -2.92
C ALA A 614 -27.97 8.08 -2.90
N SER A 615 -26.77 7.78 -3.41
CA SER A 615 -25.67 8.75 -3.51
C SER A 615 -25.93 9.88 -4.49
N GLN A 616 -26.88 9.73 -5.41
CA GLN A 616 -27.29 10.79 -6.35
C GLN A 616 -28.29 11.77 -5.71
N ASN A 617 -28.87 11.42 -4.55
CA ASN A 617 -29.79 12.29 -3.84
C ASN A 617 -29.04 13.49 -3.24
N SER A 618 -29.65 14.68 -3.33
CA SER A 618 -29.08 15.91 -2.76
C SER A 618 -28.83 15.87 -1.25
N LEU A 619 -29.48 14.97 -0.51
CA LEU A 619 -29.27 14.76 0.93
C LEU A 619 -28.04 13.90 1.25
N ALA A 620 -27.48 13.19 0.27
CA ALA A 620 -26.37 12.25 0.49
C ALA A 620 -25.16 12.88 1.18
N LEU A 621 -24.90 14.16 0.88
CA LEU A 621 -23.78 14.94 1.42
C LEU A 621 -24.21 16.03 2.42
N ARG A 622 -25.47 16.01 2.89
CA ARG A 622 -25.95 17.03 3.85
C ARG A 622 -25.73 16.65 5.30
N TYR A 623 -25.89 15.38 5.64
CA TYR A 623 -25.57 14.90 6.99
C TYR A 623 -24.14 14.39 7.03
N SER A 624 -23.37 14.91 7.98
CA SER A 624 -21.98 14.49 8.22
C SER A 624 -21.70 14.32 9.70
N MET A 625 -20.95 13.28 10.03
CA MET A 625 -20.40 13.02 11.35
C MET A 625 -18.94 13.47 11.30
N GLU A 626 -18.63 14.50 12.08
CA GLU A 626 -17.32 15.14 12.09
C GLU A 626 -16.76 15.09 13.50
N GLY A 627 -15.48 14.81 13.62
CA GLY A 627 -14.90 14.62 14.93
C GLY A 627 -13.41 14.40 14.91
N ARG A 628 -12.89 14.04 16.08
CA ARG A 628 -11.49 13.67 16.27
C ARG A 628 -11.39 12.56 17.29
N PHE A 629 -10.39 11.69 17.12
CA PHE A 629 -10.12 10.60 18.05
C PHE A 629 -8.61 10.41 18.21
N LYS A 630 -8.24 9.71 19.29
CA LYS A 630 -6.90 9.17 19.50
C LYS A 630 -6.91 7.68 19.17
N GLY A 631 -5.93 7.22 18.39
CA GLY A 631 -5.65 5.79 18.26
C GLY A 631 -4.77 5.32 19.42
N ALA A 632 -4.93 4.07 19.86
CA ALA A 632 -4.06 3.46 20.85
C ALA A 632 -2.61 3.51 20.36
N THR A 633 -1.77 4.29 21.05
CA THR A 633 -0.37 4.49 20.65
C THR A 633 0.52 3.44 21.31
N GLY A 634 1.38 2.80 20.52
CA GLY A 634 2.64 2.27 21.03
C GLY A 634 3.52 3.41 21.57
N SER A 635 4.60 3.11 22.30
CA SER A 635 5.48 4.13 22.90
C SER A 635 5.99 5.16 21.87
N GLY A 636 5.38 6.35 21.82
CA GLY A 636 5.82 7.50 21.01
C GLY A 636 4.79 7.97 19.97
N ILE A 637 4.97 9.22 19.51
CA ILE A 637 4.14 9.86 18.49
C ILE A 637 4.71 9.48 17.11
N PRO A 638 3.99 8.72 16.27
CA PRO A 638 4.46 8.40 14.93
C PRO A 638 4.46 9.65 14.05
N LEU A 639 5.59 9.91 13.39
CA LEU A 639 5.76 10.97 12.40
C LEU A 639 5.15 10.63 11.04
N GLY A 640 4.67 9.38 10.87
CA GLY A 640 4.16 8.87 9.60
C GLY A 640 5.21 8.88 8.48
N ALA A 641 6.49 8.92 8.83
CA ALA A 641 7.63 8.89 7.94
C ALA A 641 8.75 8.07 8.58
N ILE A 642 9.25 7.04 7.92
CA ILE A 642 10.43 6.26 8.31
C ILE A 642 11.73 6.92 7.78
N ASN A 643 12.86 6.73 8.48
CA ASN A 643 14.16 7.30 8.09
C ASN A 643 14.15 8.83 7.90
N VAL A 644 13.60 9.55 8.88
CA VAL A 644 13.53 11.01 8.89
C VAL A 644 14.96 11.60 8.98
N PRO A 645 15.33 12.63 8.20
CA PRO A 645 16.63 13.27 8.32
C PRO A 645 16.87 13.84 9.72
N GLN A 646 18.04 13.57 10.29
CA GLN A 646 18.44 14.09 11.61
C GLN A 646 18.36 15.62 11.68
N GLY A 647 17.74 16.16 12.74
CA GLY A 647 17.57 17.60 12.96
C GLY A 647 16.46 18.26 12.13
N SER A 648 15.76 17.52 11.26
CA SER A 648 14.63 18.07 10.49
C SER A 648 13.35 18.20 11.31
N VAL A 649 13.26 17.52 12.46
CA VAL A 649 12.10 17.53 13.34
C VAL A 649 12.15 18.76 14.25
N LYS A 650 11.18 19.65 14.11
CA LYS A 650 10.99 20.81 14.98
C LYS A 650 9.68 20.64 15.74
N VAL A 651 9.79 20.51 17.06
CA VAL A 651 8.66 20.38 17.97
C VAL A 651 8.41 21.72 18.65
N THR A 652 7.16 22.16 18.67
CA THR A 652 6.73 23.39 19.33
C THR A 652 5.51 23.12 20.20
N ALA A 653 5.46 23.70 21.39
CA ALA A 653 4.31 23.67 22.29
C ALA A 653 3.95 25.11 22.68
N ASN A 654 2.70 25.51 22.49
CA ASN A 654 2.21 26.88 22.77
C ASN A 654 3.08 27.99 22.15
N GLY A 655 3.58 27.75 20.93
CA GLY A 655 4.47 28.68 20.22
C GLY A 655 5.93 28.70 20.67
N GLN A 656 6.29 28.01 21.76
CA GLN A 656 7.68 27.82 22.18
C GLN A 656 8.26 26.56 21.52
N GLN A 657 9.45 26.67 20.94
CA GLN A 657 10.17 25.53 20.39
C GLN A 657 10.81 24.72 21.52
N LEU A 658 10.50 23.43 21.55
CA LEU A 658 11.08 22.48 22.50
C LEU A 658 12.50 22.09 22.06
N VAL A 659 13.33 21.66 23.02
CA VAL A 659 14.72 21.26 22.78
C VAL A 659 14.86 19.75 22.70
N GLU A 660 15.41 19.23 21.60
CA GLU A 660 15.69 17.81 21.44
C GLU A 660 16.75 17.32 22.45
N GLY A 661 16.52 16.15 23.05
CA GLY A 661 17.35 15.56 24.10
C GLY A 661 17.02 16.03 25.52
N GLN A 662 16.35 17.17 25.68
CA GLN A 662 15.87 17.69 26.96
C GLN A 662 14.36 17.54 27.10
N ASP A 663 13.61 18.08 26.14
CA ASP A 663 12.14 18.10 26.18
C ASP A 663 11.51 16.94 25.43
N PHE A 664 12.16 16.45 24.38
CA PHE A 664 11.71 15.31 23.57
C PHE A 664 12.91 14.58 22.96
N THR A 665 12.71 13.32 22.55
CA THR A 665 13.65 12.56 21.72
C THR A 665 12.99 12.13 20.42
N VAL A 666 13.82 11.93 19.40
CA VAL A 666 13.38 11.47 18.08
C VAL A 666 14.08 10.15 17.76
N ASP A 667 13.31 9.11 17.47
CA ASP A 667 13.81 7.96 16.74
C ASP A 667 13.71 8.27 15.24
N TYR A 668 14.83 8.67 14.65
CA TYR A 668 14.90 9.01 13.23
C TYR A 668 14.72 7.80 12.30
N MET A 669 15.00 6.57 12.77
CA MET A 669 14.84 5.36 11.96
C MET A 669 13.38 4.94 11.89
N LEU A 670 12.74 4.79 13.06
CA LEU A 670 11.33 4.43 13.17
C LEU A 670 10.39 5.60 12.86
N GLY A 671 10.91 6.84 12.91
CA GLY A 671 10.11 8.03 12.70
C GLY A 671 9.13 8.28 13.83
N THR A 672 9.60 8.23 15.07
CA THR A 672 8.75 8.47 16.25
C THR A 672 9.34 9.56 17.13
N VAL A 673 8.47 10.39 17.72
CA VAL A 673 8.86 11.41 18.69
C VAL A 673 8.31 11.06 20.05
N THR A 674 9.18 11.03 21.06
CA THR A 674 8.79 10.82 22.45
C THR A 674 8.99 12.10 23.22
N ILE A 675 7.91 12.66 23.76
CA ILE A 675 7.98 13.83 24.66
C ILE A 675 8.43 13.35 26.04
N ILE A 676 9.58 13.84 26.49
CA ILE A 676 10.20 13.47 27.78
C ILE A 676 9.79 14.46 28.88
N ASN A 677 9.59 15.73 28.52
CA ASN A 677 9.17 16.75 29.47
C ASN A 677 7.73 16.47 29.97
N GLU A 678 7.63 15.99 31.20
CA GLU A 678 6.35 15.64 31.84
C GLU A 678 5.43 16.83 32.01
N ALA A 679 5.96 18.05 32.21
CA ALA A 679 5.15 19.25 32.34
C ALA A 679 4.43 19.57 31.02
N VAL A 680 5.13 19.44 29.88
CA VAL A 680 4.51 19.60 28.55
C VAL A 680 3.52 18.48 28.27
N LYS A 681 3.88 17.23 28.59
CA LYS A 681 3.02 16.05 28.37
C LYS A 681 1.70 16.13 29.14
N ASN A 682 1.75 16.52 30.42
CA ASN A 682 0.58 16.58 31.31
C ASN A 682 -0.24 17.88 31.17
N SER A 683 0.28 18.88 30.45
CA SER A 683 -0.41 20.17 30.28
C SER A 683 -1.65 20.12 29.38
N GLY A 684 -1.85 19.03 28.63
CA GLY A 684 -2.94 18.91 27.64
C GLY A 684 -2.83 19.87 26.46
N GLN A 685 -1.71 20.59 26.33
CA GLN A 685 -1.47 21.56 25.26
C GLN A 685 -1.22 20.85 23.93
N ALA A 686 -1.59 21.52 22.83
CA ALA A 686 -1.28 21.05 21.49
C ALA A 686 0.22 21.20 21.20
N ILE A 687 0.86 20.09 20.80
CA ILE A 687 2.24 19.99 20.39
C ILE A 687 2.26 19.89 18.86
N ASN A 688 2.83 20.89 18.20
CA ASN A 688 3.01 20.90 16.76
C ASN A 688 4.41 20.39 16.42
N ILE A 689 4.46 19.30 15.66
CA ILE A 689 5.67 18.64 15.19
C ILE A 689 5.75 18.84 13.68
N SER A 690 6.70 19.66 13.24
CA SER A 690 7.02 19.79 11.82
C SER A 690 8.27 18.99 11.47
N LEU A 691 8.26 18.26 10.36
CA LEU A 691 9.41 17.50 9.85
C LEU A 691 9.54 17.63 8.33
N GLU A 692 10.72 17.33 7.79
CA GLU A 692 10.95 17.19 6.35
C GLU A 692 10.92 15.69 6.00
N ASN A 693 9.95 15.28 5.18
CA ASN A 693 9.81 13.91 4.73
C ASN A 693 10.43 13.73 3.34
N GLN A 694 11.39 12.80 3.19
CA GLN A 694 12.01 12.45 1.91
C GLN A 694 11.38 11.23 1.23
N LEU A 695 10.33 10.63 1.83
CA LEU A 695 9.72 9.38 1.36
C LEU A 695 8.82 9.51 0.14
N THR A 696 8.77 10.66 -0.50
CA THR A 696 7.78 10.86 -1.54
C THR A 696 8.24 10.16 -2.81
N PHE A 697 7.57 9.05 -3.15
CA PHE A 697 7.38 8.55 -4.51
C PHE A 697 6.63 9.58 -5.40
N ASN A 698 6.66 10.87 -5.07
CA ASN A 698 6.12 11.92 -5.90
C ASN A 698 7.11 12.15 -7.04
N THR A 699 6.68 11.78 -8.23
CA THR A 699 7.44 11.89 -9.47
C THR A 699 7.54 13.32 -9.99
N GLN A 700 6.79 14.28 -9.40
CA GLN A 700 6.89 15.70 -9.74
C GLN A 700 8.24 16.26 -9.31
N ARG A 701 8.91 16.96 -10.22
CA ARG A 701 10.20 17.60 -9.93
C ARG A 701 9.96 18.98 -9.29
N LYS A 702 10.51 19.19 -8.10
CA LYS A 702 10.42 20.44 -7.34
C LYS A 702 11.73 21.21 -7.45
N THR A 703 11.73 22.38 -8.07
CA THR A 703 12.91 23.26 -8.23
C THR A 703 12.91 24.31 -7.14
N PHE A 704 14.04 24.48 -6.46
CA PHE A 704 14.26 25.46 -5.40
C PHE A 704 15.47 26.34 -5.76
N ILE A 705 15.21 27.63 -5.96
CA ILE A 705 16.21 28.65 -6.19
C ILE A 705 16.14 29.64 -5.02
N GLY A 706 17.22 29.78 -4.27
CA GLY A 706 17.27 30.64 -3.09
C GLY A 706 18.47 31.56 -3.08
N LEU A 707 18.28 32.79 -2.60
CA LEU A 707 19.33 33.75 -2.28
C LEU A 707 19.05 34.30 -0.89
N ASN A 708 20.01 34.17 0.03
CA ASN A 708 19.97 34.79 1.35
C ASN A 708 21.19 35.70 1.51
N LEU A 709 20.97 36.94 1.93
CA LEU A 709 22.01 37.93 2.18
C LEU A 709 21.86 38.44 3.61
N GLU A 710 22.89 38.26 4.44
CA GLU A 710 22.90 38.70 5.83
C GLU A 710 24.06 39.68 6.05
N ARG A 711 23.75 40.88 6.53
CA ARG A 711 24.73 41.91 6.85
C ARG A 711 24.81 42.13 8.34
N LYS A 712 26.00 41.92 8.92
CA LYS A 712 26.32 42.28 10.30
C LYS A 712 26.74 43.75 10.36
N PHE A 713 25.93 44.60 10.97
CA PHE A 713 26.30 46.02 11.13
C PHE A 713 27.25 46.21 12.31
N ASN A 714 26.96 45.54 13.42
CA ASN A 714 27.82 45.42 14.60
C ASN A 714 27.64 44.00 15.21
N GLU A 715 28.27 43.72 16.36
CA GLU A 715 28.19 42.41 17.02
C GLU A 715 26.79 42.05 17.55
N HIS A 716 25.91 43.06 17.65
CA HIS A 716 24.56 42.94 18.20
C HIS A 716 23.46 43.01 17.15
N LEU A 717 23.70 43.56 15.95
CA LEU A 717 22.70 43.88 14.93
C LEU A 717 23.04 43.21 13.60
N LEU A 718 22.16 42.30 13.17
CA LEU A 718 22.17 41.65 11.87
C LEU A 718 20.88 41.98 11.13
N ALA A 719 20.99 42.32 9.84
CA ALA A 719 19.82 42.40 8.96
C ALA A 719 20.00 41.45 7.78
N GLY A 720 18.94 40.74 7.42
CA GLY A 720 18.92 39.79 6.32
C GLY A 720 17.84 40.10 5.30
N VAL A 721 18.11 39.73 4.05
CA VAL A 721 17.16 39.72 2.94
C VAL A 721 17.20 38.34 2.32
N THR A 722 16.05 37.73 2.12
CA THR A 722 15.91 36.41 1.51
C THR A 722 15.01 36.51 0.28
N ALA A 723 15.39 35.85 -0.80
CA ALA A 723 14.56 35.67 -1.99
C ALA A 723 14.56 34.20 -2.37
N VAL A 724 13.39 33.59 -2.55
CA VAL A 724 13.24 32.18 -2.90
C VAL A 724 12.22 32.05 -4.03
N ASN A 725 12.54 31.25 -5.04
CA ASN A 725 11.58 30.75 -6.01
C ASN A 725 11.45 29.23 -5.84
N TYR A 726 10.22 28.78 -5.64
CA TYR A 726 9.83 27.38 -5.51
C TYR A 726 8.88 27.03 -6.65
N SER A 727 9.28 26.11 -7.52
CA SER A 727 8.50 25.72 -8.69
C SER A 727 8.37 24.21 -8.83
N GLU A 728 7.16 23.73 -8.97
CA GLU A 728 6.84 22.33 -9.22
C GLU A 728 6.56 22.11 -10.70
N ARG A 729 7.04 20.99 -11.26
CA ARG A 729 6.76 20.61 -12.64
C ARG A 729 5.72 19.48 -12.68
N PRO A 730 4.58 19.66 -13.38
CA PRO A 730 3.58 18.62 -13.51
C PRO A 730 4.08 17.48 -14.42
N LEU A 731 3.54 16.28 -14.23
CA LEU A 731 3.86 15.11 -15.06
C LEU A 731 3.17 15.19 -16.42
N THR A 732 1.92 15.67 -16.40
CA THR A 732 1.02 15.82 -17.54
C THR A 732 0.50 17.25 -17.58
N GLN A 733 0.09 17.72 -18.76
CA GLN A 733 -0.52 19.06 -18.88
C GLN A 733 -1.92 19.11 -18.26
N LYS A 734 -2.68 18.01 -18.38
CA LYS A 734 -3.94 17.83 -17.67
C LYS A 734 -3.65 17.49 -16.21
N VAL A 735 -3.94 18.41 -15.31
CA VAL A 735 -3.84 18.22 -13.86
C VAL A 735 -5.22 18.30 -13.23
N GLN A 736 -5.51 17.41 -12.29
CA GLN A 736 -6.77 17.43 -11.54
C GLN A 736 -6.74 18.50 -10.45
N LEU A 737 -7.92 18.97 -10.05
CA LEU A 737 -8.09 19.91 -8.96
C LEU A 737 -7.46 19.36 -7.66
N GLY A 738 -6.62 20.16 -6.99
CA GLY A 738 -5.86 19.78 -5.80
C GLY A 738 -4.46 19.23 -6.06
N ASN A 739 -4.13 18.92 -7.33
CA ASN A 739 -2.80 18.47 -7.76
C ASN A 739 -2.07 19.52 -8.63
N GLU A 740 -2.47 20.79 -8.51
CA GLU A 740 -1.90 21.87 -9.31
C GLU A 740 -0.45 22.15 -8.93
N SER A 741 0.42 22.24 -9.94
CA SER A 741 1.82 22.57 -9.72
C SER A 741 2.04 24.07 -9.55
N VAL A 742 2.65 24.46 -8.44
CA VAL A 742 2.87 25.87 -8.09
C VAL A 742 4.19 26.43 -8.65
N ASN A 743 4.28 27.76 -8.74
CA ASN A 743 5.49 28.53 -9.02
C ASN A 743 5.51 29.80 -8.17
N ASN A 744 5.90 29.64 -6.91
CA ASN A 744 5.81 30.66 -5.89
C ASN A 744 7.14 31.40 -5.74
N SER A 745 7.10 32.73 -5.65
CA SER A 745 8.26 33.56 -5.34
C SER A 745 8.06 34.27 -4.00
N MET A 746 9.00 34.09 -3.08
CA MET A 746 8.95 34.64 -1.72
C MET A 746 10.09 35.64 -1.53
N PHE A 747 9.78 36.79 -0.95
CA PHE A 747 10.75 37.80 -0.56
C PHE A 747 10.63 38.06 0.94
N GLY A 748 11.73 38.00 1.66
CA GLY A 748 11.79 38.14 3.10
C GLY A 748 12.81 39.19 3.53
N PHE A 749 12.53 39.82 4.65
CA PHE A 749 13.42 40.72 5.36
C PHE A 749 13.40 40.37 6.84
N ASN A 750 14.57 40.29 7.46
CA ASN A 750 14.68 40.02 8.90
C ASN A 750 15.71 40.93 9.58
N ILE A 751 15.41 41.33 10.81
CA ILE A 751 16.31 42.05 11.70
C ILE A 751 16.45 41.24 12.98
N LEU A 752 17.70 41.02 13.39
CA LEU A 752 18.08 40.36 14.63
C LEU A 752 18.93 41.34 15.44
N TYR A 753 18.44 41.73 16.61
CA TYR A 753 19.17 42.54 17.58
C TYR A 753 19.31 41.77 18.91
N ASN A 754 20.54 41.47 19.33
CA ASN A 754 20.83 40.81 20.60
C ASN A 754 21.87 41.61 21.38
N ASN A 755 21.48 42.13 22.53
CA ASN A 755 22.37 42.88 23.41
C ASN A 755 22.13 42.54 24.88
N GLU A 756 23.17 42.64 25.70
CA GLU A 756 23.06 42.50 27.15
C GLU A 756 22.44 43.76 27.76
N LEU A 757 21.56 43.58 28.74
CA LEU A 757 20.98 44.64 29.54
C LEU A 757 21.38 44.48 31.02
N PRO A 758 22.62 44.84 31.41
CA PRO A 758 23.08 44.73 32.79
C PRO A 758 22.23 45.52 33.80
N PHE A 759 21.45 46.50 33.34
CA PHE A 759 20.52 47.22 34.21
C PHE A 759 19.37 46.33 34.69
N LEU A 760 18.88 45.40 33.87
CA LEU A 760 17.81 44.46 34.26
C LEU A 760 18.32 43.41 35.23
N THR A 761 19.55 42.92 35.04
CA THR A 761 20.21 42.04 36.03
C THR A 761 20.27 42.75 37.38
N ARG A 762 20.80 43.99 37.39
CA ARG A 762 20.87 44.81 38.61
C ARG A 762 19.52 45.19 39.20
N LEU A 763 18.47 45.31 38.38
CA LEU A 763 17.10 45.56 38.86
C LEU A 763 16.55 44.30 39.54
N THR A 764 16.85 43.13 38.99
CA THR A 764 16.43 41.83 39.52
C THR A 764 17.12 41.56 40.87
N ASP A 765 18.39 41.92 41.00
CA ASP A 765 19.15 41.85 42.27
C ASP A 765 18.62 42.79 43.36
N LYS A 766 17.75 43.75 43.03
CA LYS A 766 17.08 44.61 44.02
C LYS A 766 15.81 43.99 44.59
N ILE A 767 15.36 42.84 44.07
CA ILE A 767 14.24 42.09 44.62
C ILE A 767 14.73 41.40 45.90
N PRO A 768 14.13 41.67 47.08
CA PRO A 768 14.56 41.05 48.32
C PRO A 768 14.59 39.52 48.20
N PHE A 769 15.67 38.89 48.68
CA PHE A 769 15.93 37.44 48.65
C PHE A 769 16.30 36.84 47.28
N VAL A 770 16.58 37.63 46.24
CA VAL A 770 17.06 37.17 44.93
C VAL A 770 18.43 37.79 44.61
N ASN A 771 19.46 36.97 44.40
CA ASN A 771 20.77 37.38 43.88
C ASN A 771 21.09 36.56 42.64
N THR A 772 21.23 37.19 41.47
CA THR A 772 21.49 36.48 40.20
C THR A 772 22.69 37.08 39.47
N GLU A 773 23.74 36.29 39.28
CA GLU A 773 24.91 36.68 38.48
C GLU A 773 24.70 36.43 36.97
N ALA A 774 23.55 35.85 36.59
CA ALA A 774 23.24 35.57 35.20
C ALA A 774 22.97 36.87 34.42
N PRO A 775 23.65 37.11 33.28
CA PRO A 775 23.43 38.29 32.46
C PRO A 775 22.02 38.28 31.84
N SER A 776 21.35 39.43 31.87
CA SER A 776 20.08 39.64 31.19
C SER A 776 20.32 39.98 29.73
N HIS A 777 19.63 39.33 28.81
CA HIS A 777 19.72 39.58 27.37
C HIS A 777 18.40 40.16 26.83
N LEU A 778 18.50 41.17 25.96
CA LEU A 778 17.41 41.64 25.11
C LEU A 778 17.60 41.06 23.72
N ASN A 779 16.71 40.13 23.36
CA ASN A 779 16.62 39.57 22.02
C ASN A 779 15.40 40.18 21.31
N PHE A 780 15.65 41.04 20.32
CA PHE A 780 14.64 41.57 19.43
C PHE A 780 14.78 40.93 18.05
N LYS A 781 13.70 40.32 17.57
CA LYS A 781 13.62 39.73 16.23
C LYS A 781 12.41 40.32 15.52
N ALA A 782 12.60 40.82 14.31
CA ALA A 782 11.53 41.30 13.45
C ALA A 782 11.68 40.68 12.06
N GLU A 783 10.59 40.16 11.51
CA GLU A 783 10.58 39.51 10.20
C GLU A 783 9.37 40.00 9.40
N ALA A 784 9.55 40.16 8.10
CA ALA A 784 8.50 40.43 7.14
C ALA A 784 8.73 39.55 5.92
N ALA A 785 7.67 38.94 5.38
CA ALA A 785 7.73 38.13 4.18
C ALA A 785 6.56 38.47 3.25
N TYR A 786 6.82 38.41 1.96
CA TYR A 786 5.85 38.65 0.90
C TYR A 786 5.89 37.48 -0.08
N LEU A 787 4.73 36.86 -0.31
CA LEU A 787 4.56 35.73 -1.22
C LEU A 787 3.86 36.22 -2.49
N LEU A 788 4.52 36.03 -3.63
CA LEU A 788 3.92 36.11 -4.96
C LEU A 788 3.57 34.68 -5.39
N PRO A 789 2.29 34.26 -5.25
CA PRO A 789 1.87 32.97 -5.75
C PRO A 789 1.88 33.00 -7.28
N GLY A 790 2.27 31.88 -7.89
CA GLY A 790 2.25 31.71 -9.33
C GLY A 790 1.97 30.26 -9.68
N GLN A 791 1.69 30.02 -10.96
CA GLN A 791 1.40 28.69 -11.48
C GLN A 791 2.46 28.27 -12.51
N ASN A 792 2.67 26.96 -12.65
CA ASN A 792 3.55 26.47 -13.70
C ASN A 792 2.91 26.66 -15.08
N ARG A 793 3.65 27.20 -16.07
CA ARG A 793 3.14 27.35 -17.45
C ARG A 793 2.80 26.01 -18.14
N GLY A 794 3.25 24.89 -17.59
CA GLY A 794 2.95 23.56 -18.10
C GLY A 794 1.51 23.09 -17.91
N ILE A 795 0.71 23.77 -17.07
CA ILE A 795 -0.71 23.44 -16.85
C ILE A 795 -1.70 24.37 -17.60
N ASP A 796 -1.19 25.34 -18.38
CA ASP A 796 -1.99 26.29 -19.17
C ASP A 796 -3.11 27.02 -18.38
N ASP A 797 -2.86 27.31 -17.09
CA ASP A 797 -3.81 27.95 -16.15
C ASP A 797 -5.16 27.21 -16.02
N GLN A 798 -5.14 25.88 -16.20
CA GLN A 798 -6.31 25.01 -16.12
C GLN A 798 -6.12 23.93 -15.05
N ALA A 799 -7.18 23.69 -14.29
CA ALA A 799 -7.33 22.54 -13.40
C ALA A 799 -8.63 21.80 -13.74
N TYR A 800 -8.55 20.49 -13.92
CA TYR A 800 -9.67 19.66 -14.30
C TYR A 800 -10.41 19.18 -13.04
N ILE A 801 -11.69 19.50 -12.94
CA ILE A 801 -12.57 18.91 -11.91
C ILE A 801 -12.82 17.43 -12.26
N ASP A 802 -13.03 17.15 -13.54
CA ASP A 802 -13.11 15.82 -14.13
C ASP A 802 -12.61 15.91 -15.59
N ASP A 803 -11.75 14.99 -16.01
CA ASP A 803 -11.23 14.89 -17.39
C ASP A 803 -11.92 13.78 -18.19
N PHE A 804 -12.84 13.04 -17.56
CA PHE A 804 -13.57 11.88 -18.06
C PHE A 804 -12.70 10.70 -18.54
N GLU A 805 -11.38 10.73 -18.35
CA GLU A 805 -10.46 9.68 -18.84
C GLU A 805 -10.70 8.34 -18.13
N GLN A 806 -11.20 8.35 -16.89
CA GLN A 806 -11.49 7.15 -16.08
C GLN A 806 -12.98 6.80 -16.00
N THR A 807 -13.83 7.40 -16.83
CA THR A 807 -15.29 7.15 -16.77
C THR A 807 -15.74 5.80 -17.31
N THR A 808 -14.84 5.09 -17.99
CA THR A 808 -15.14 3.76 -18.56
C THR A 808 -14.35 2.67 -17.84
N SER A 809 -15.06 1.65 -17.38
CA SER A 809 -14.46 0.39 -16.93
C SER A 809 -14.66 -0.67 -18.01
N LYS A 810 -13.57 -1.33 -18.41
CA LYS A 810 -13.60 -2.37 -19.45
C LYS A 810 -13.48 -3.73 -18.79
N ILE A 811 -14.49 -4.58 -18.98
CA ILE A 811 -14.42 -5.99 -18.60
C ILE A 811 -14.11 -6.80 -19.86
N SER A 812 -12.95 -7.46 -19.86
CA SER A 812 -12.55 -8.28 -21.00
C SER A 812 -13.28 -9.62 -21.00
N LEU A 813 -13.99 -9.92 -22.10
CA LEU A 813 -14.59 -11.24 -22.36
C LEU A 813 -13.77 -12.08 -23.36
N LYS A 814 -12.54 -11.64 -23.66
CA LYS A 814 -11.73 -12.19 -24.76
C LYS A 814 -11.05 -13.53 -24.44
N GLU A 815 -11.25 -14.09 -23.25
CA GLU A 815 -10.58 -15.32 -22.81
C GLU A 815 -11.47 -16.55 -23.04
N PRO A 816 -11.24 -17.35 -24.11
CA PRO A 816 -12.11 -18.49 -24.44
C PRO A 816 -12.11 -19.57 -23.35
N ALA A 817 -11.03 -19.69 -22.58
CA ALA A 817 -10.94 -20.66 -21.49
C ALA A 817 -11.91 -20.39 -20.33
N GLN A 818 -12.42 -19.16 -20.21
CA GLN A 818 -13.44 -18.79 -19.21
C GLN A 818 -14.87 -19.08 -19.71
N TRP A 819 -15.04 -19.39 -21.00
CA TRP A 819 -16.33 -19.68 -21.59
C TRP A 819 -16.65 -21.17 -21.43
N ALA A 820 -17.91 -21.47 -21.15
CA ALA A 820 -18.40 -22.83 -20.97
C ALA A 820 -19.68 -23.06 -21.78
N LEU A 821 -20.03 -24.33 -21.99
CA LEU A 821 -21.31 -24.69 -22.59
C LEU A 821 -22.47 -24.15 -21.74
N ALA A 822 -23.34 -23.36 -22.38
CA ALA A 822 -24.54 -22.83 -21.73
C ALA A 822 -25.70 -23.83 -21.71
N SER A 823 -26.61 -23.65 -20.75
CA SER A 823 -27.92 -24.29 -20.80
C SER A 823 -28.73 -23.76 -21.98
N LYS A 824 -29.77 -24.50 -22.36
CA LYS A 824 -30.68 -24.10 -23.43
C LYS A 824 -31.52 -22.89 -22.96
N PRO A 825 -31.63 -21.81 -23.75
CA PRO A 825 -32.41 -20.63 -23.34
C PRO A 825 -33.89 -20.96 -23.12
N GLU A 826 -34.30 -21.03 -21.85
CA GLU A 826 -35.64 -21.47 -21.42
C GLU A 826 -36.76 -20.54 -21.93
N LYS A 827 -36.49 -19.24 -21.97
CA LYS A 827 -37.48 -18.20 -22.29
C LYS A 827 -37.52 -17.80 -23.77
N ASN A 828 -36.76 -18.48 -24.62
CA ASN A 828 -36.74 -18.17 -26.05
C ASN A 828 -37.96 -18.80 -26.74
N PRO A 829 -38.80 -18.02 -27.46
CA PRO A 829 -40.02 -18.52 -28.08
C PRO A 829 -39.80 -19.35 -29.36
N ASP A 830 -38.58 -19.43 -29.90
CA ASP A 830 -38.35 -20.17 -31.15
C ASP A 830 -38.58 -21.67 -30.97
N ALA A 831 -39.14 -22.33 -31.99
CA ALA A 831 -39.52 -23.74 -31.92
C ALA A 831 -38.35 -24.69 -31.57
N ILE A 832 -37.13 -24.32 -31.96
CA ILE A 832 -35.91 -25.06 -31.61
C ILE A 832 -35.63 -25.05 -30.10
N PHE A 833 -36.19 -24.10 -29.34
CA PHE A 833 -36.03 -23.97 -27.90
C PHE A 833 -37.15 -24.61 -27.06
N ASN A 834 -38.23 -25.11 -27.68
CA ASN A 834 -39.39 -25.66 -26.97
C ASN A 834 -39.10 -26.81 -25.99
N THR A 835 -38.00 -27.54 -26.17
CA THR A 835 -37.58 -28.62 -25.25
C THR A 835 -36.70 -28.14 -24.08
N ALA A 836 -36.46 -26.83 -23.93
CA ALA A 836 -35.61 -26.27 -22.88
C ALA A 836 -36.18 -26.47 -21.45
N ASN A 837 -37.50 -26.64 -21.33
CA ASN A 837 -38.16 -26.86 -20.04
C ASN A 837 -38.11 -28.32 -19.56
N LEU A 838 -37.64 -29.25 -20.41
CA LEU A 838 -37.62 -30.67 -20.07
C LEU A 838 -36.51 -30.96 -19.06
N THR A 839 -36.88 -31.57 -17.93
CA THR A 839 -35.95 -32.02 -16.88
C THR A 839 -35.74 -33.53 -17.00
N ASP A 840 -34.52 -34.00 -16.83
CA ASP A 840 -34.15 -35.43 -16.89
C ASP A 840 -34.60 -36.13 -18.19
N ASN A 841 -34.52 -35.42 -19.31
CA ASN A 841 -34.96 -35.91 -20.62
C ASN A 841 -33.91 -35.62 -21.70
N LEU A 842 -33.52 -36.63 -22.48
CA LEU A 842 -32.53 -36.50 -23.56
C LEU A 842 -32.93 -35.47 -24.62
N LEU A 843 -34.23 -35.25 -24.85
CA LEU A 843 -34.73 -34.27 -25.83
C LEU A 843 -34.38 -32.82 -25.46
N HIS A 844 -33.98 -32.54 -24.23
CA HIS A 844 -33.48 -31.23 -23.80
C HIS A 844 -32.26 -30.80 -24.64
N GLY A 845 -31.40 -31.75 -25.03
CA GLY A 845 -30.21 -31.49 -25.83
C GLY A 845 -30.48 -31.18 -27.32
N ASN A 846 -31.68 -31.48 -27.82
CA ASN A 846 -32.00 -31.35 -29.24
C ASN A 846 -32.03 -29.89 -29.70
N GLY A 847 -31.58 -29.63 -30.93
CA GLY A 847 -31.46 -28.28 -31.49
C GLY A 847 -30.14 -27.54 -31.14
N ARG A 848 -29.20 -28.20 -30.43
CA ARG A 848 -27.85 -27.66 -30.18
C ARG A 848 -26.93 -27.96 -31.38
N ALA A 849 -26.35 -26.91 -31.97
CA ALA A 849 -25.30 -27.03 -33.00
C ALA A 849 -23.91 -27.20 -32.38
N LEU A 850 -22.94 -27.71 -33.15
CA LEU A 850 -21.55 -27.89 -32.71
C LEU A 850 -20.77 -26.57 -32.65
N MET A 851 -21.12 -25.68 -31.73
CA MET A 851 -20.41 -24.42 -31.57
C MET A 851 -19.00 -24.63 -30.98
N SER A 852 -17.98 -24.02 -31.59
CA SER A 852 -16.62 -23.96 -31.05
C SER A 852 -16.18 -22.52 -30.83
N TRP A 853 -15.43 -22.28 -29.75
CA TRP A 853 -14.80 -20.99 -29.44
C TRP A 853 -13.32 -21.18 -29.12
N TYR A 854 -12.46 -20.40 -29.74
CA TYR A 854 -11.00 -20.52 -29.59
C TYR A 854 -10.28 -19.25 -30.03
N TYR A 855 -8.98 -19.17 -29.72
CA TYR A 855 -8.05 -18.28 -30.41
C TYR A 855 -7.12 -19.12 -31.29
N ILE A 856 -6.70 -18.60 -32.44
CA ILE A 856 -5.70 -19.28 -33.27
C ILE A 856 -4.33 -19.11 -32.60
N ASP A 857 -3.70 -20.23 -32.27
CA ASP A 857 -2.35 -20.25 -31.66
C ASP A 857 -1.34 -19.52 -32.57
N PRO A 858 -0.53 -18.59 -32.04
CA PRO A 858 0.58 -17.95 -32.76
C PRO A 858 1.46 -18.90 -33.60
N ARG A 859 1.59 -20.16 -33.19
CA ARG A 859 2.33 -21.19 -33.93
C ARG A 859 1.81 -21.42 -35.35
N PHE A 860 0.51 -21.25 -35.60
CA PHE A 860 -0.05 -21.34 -36.96
C PHE A 860 0.53 -20.27 -37.89
N TYR A 861 0.91 -19.11 -37.35
CA TYR A 861 1.56 -18.03 -38.11
C TYR A 861 3.10 -18.14 -38.13
N GLY A 862 3.65 -19.29 -37.73
CA GLY A 862 5.10 -19.53 -37.70
C GLY A 862 5.86 -18.85 -36.56
N ILE A 863 5.14 -18.42 -35.51
CA ILE A 863 5.73 -17.75 -34.35
C ILE A 863 5.95 -18.81 -33.27
N GLY A 864 7.14 -18.86 -32.69
CA GLY A 864 7.45 -19.80 -31.60
C GLY A 864 7.54 -21.28 -32.00
N GLY A 865 7.53 -21.59 -33.30
CA GLY A 865 7.74 -22.93 -33.82
C GLY A 865 7.33 -23.08 -35.29
N LYS A 866 7.53 -24.28 -35.85
CA LYS A 866 7.02 -24.61 -37.18
C LYS A 866 5.49 -24.73 -37.14
N ALA A 867 4.82 -24.09 -38.10
CA ALA A 867 3.39 -24.29 -38.33
C ALA A 867 3.09 -25.79 -38.54
N PRO A 868 1.92 -26.28 -38.09
CA PRO A 868 1.50 -27.66 -38.34
C PRO A 868 1.49 -27.99 -39.84
N GLU A 869 1.78 -29.25 -40.19
CA GLU A 869 1.71 -29.72 -41.57
C GLU A 869 0.28 -29.57 -42.13
N GLY A 870 0.17 -29.06 -43.36
CA GLY A 870 -1.11 -28.83 -44.04
C GLY A 870 -1.68 -27.40 -43.97
N ILE A 871 -1.08 -26.50 -43.18
CA ILE A 871 -1.47 -25.09 -43.14
C ILE A 871 -0.67 -24.28 -44.17
N SER A 872 -1.37 -23.72 -45.17
CA SER A 872 -0.76 -22.88 -46.20
C SER A 872 -0.85 -21.38 -45.86
N PRO A 873 0.04 -20.51 -46.37
CA PRO A 873 -0.10 -19.06 -46.24
C PRO A 873 -1.46 -18.54 -46.74
N GLN A 874 -2.02 -19.16 -47.77
CA GLN A 874 -3.35 -18.84 -48.33
C GLN A 874 -4.48 -19.15 -47.34
N SER A 875 -4.35 -20.23 -46.56
CA SER A 875 -5.29 -20.58 -45.49
C SER A 875 -5.27 -19.57 -44.34
N LEU A 876 -4.14 -18.88 -44.13
CA LEU A 876 -3.93 -17.87 -43.09
C LEU A 876 -4.19 -16.44 -43.57
N SER A 877 -4.30 -16.21 -44.87
CA SER A 877 -4.62 -14.90 -45.45
C SER A 877 -6.12 -14.59 -45.46
N ASN A 878 -6.97 -15.57 -45.12
CA ASN A 878 -8.42 -15.34 -45.01
C ASN A 878 -8.72 -14.37 -43.85
N HIS A 879 -9.65 -13.44 -44.04
CA HIS A 879 -10.08 -12.49 -43.00
C HIS A 879 -10.57 -13.17 -41.71
N ALA A 880 -11.08 -14.40 -41.81
CA ALA A 880 -11.49 -15.20 -40.66
C ALA A 880 -10.30 -15.65 -39.80
N SER A 881 -9.21 -16.11 -40.43
CA SER A 881 -8.08 -16.78 -39.77
C SER A 881 -6.81 -15.94 -39.67
N ARG A 882 -6.74 -14.76 -40.32
CA ARG A 882 -5.57 -13.88 -40.27
C ARG A 882 -5.37 -13.29 -38.87
N ARG A 883 -4.10 -13.06 -38.52
CA ARG A 883 -3.77 -12.28 -37.32
C ARG A 883 -4.09 -10.81 -37.56
N VAL A 884 -4.72 -10.16 -36.58
CA VAL A 884 -5.08 -8.73 -36.65
C VAL A 884 -4.08 -7.95 -35.82
N GLU A 885 -3.42 -6.97 -36.42
CA GLU A 885 -2.58 -6.04 -35.68
C GLU A 885 -3.43 -5.06 -34.87
N SER A 886 -3.00 -4.75 -33.66
CA SER A 886 -3.68 -3.77 -32.82
C SER A 886 -3.74 -2.39 -33.50
N ARG A 887 -2.79 -2.08 -34.40
CA ARG A 887 -2.79 -0.85 -35.22
C ARG A 887 -3.93 -0.78 -36.25
N GLU A 888 -4.44 -1.92 -36.69
CA GLU A 888 -5.63 -1.96 -37.57
C GLU A 888 -6.89 -1.56 -36.81
N LEU A 889 -6.95 -1.83 -35.50
CA LEU A 889 -8.09 -1.51 -34.63
C LEU A 889 -7.94 -0.14 -33.99
N TYR A 890 -6.75 0.19 -33.51
CA TYR A 890 -6.41 1.45 -32.84
C TYR A 890 -5.27 2.13 -33.60
N ASN A 891 -5.65 2.90 -34.62
CA ASN A 891 -4.73 3.64 -35.49
C ASN A 891 -4.08 4.86 -34.80
N ASN A 892 -4.68 5.36 -33.73
CA ASN A 892 -4.23 6.55 -33.00
C ASN A 892 -3.56 6.21 -31.65
N ARG A 893 -3.33 4.93 -31.35
CA ARG A 893 -2.68 4.50 -30.10
C ARG A 893 -1.19 4.29 -30.35
N ASP A 894 -0.37 4.91 -29.50
CA ASP A 894 1.06 4.63 -29.44
C ASP A 894 1.31 3.31 -28.70
N TYR A 895 2.21 2.49 -29.24
CA TYR A 895 2.60 1.21 -28.66
C TYR A 895 4.03 1.28 -28.17
N VAL A 896 4.26 0.80 -26.94
CA VAL A 896 5.60 0.79 -26.35
C VAL A 896 6.37 -0.43 -26.88
N ALA A 897 7.68 -0.31 -27.05
CA ALA A 897 8.53 -1.43 -27.44
C ALA A 897 8.40 -2.57 -26.42
N GLY A 898 8.12 -3.78 -26.91
CA GLY A 898 7.90 -4.98 -26.08
C GLY A 898 6.43 -5.27 -25.74
N GLU A 899 5.50 -4.36 -26.06
CA GLU A 899 4.05 -4.60 -25.91
C GLU A 899 3.54 -5.57 -27.00
N GLN A 900 2.51 -6.36 -26.69
CA GLN A 900 1.89 -7.26 -27.66
C GLN A 900 1.09 -6.44 -28.70
N THR A 901 1.65 -6.32 -29.90
CA THR A 901 1.06 -5.54 -31.01
C THR A 901 0.01 -6.27 -31.83
N PHE A 902 -0.33 -7.52 -31.46
CA PHE A 902 -1.33 -8.32 -32.14
C PHE A 902 -2.49 -8.65 -31.21
N GLY A 903 -3.71 -8.35 -31.65
CA GLY A 903 -4.91 -8.62 -30.88
C GLY A 903 -5.19 -10.11 -30.75
N VAL A 904 -5.68 -10.53 -29.58
CA VAL A 904 -6.29 -11.86 -29.38
C VAL A 904 -7.76 -11.75 -29.77
N ARG A 905 -8.19 -12.59 -30.72
CA ARG A 905 -9.58 -12.71 -31.17
C ARG A 905 -10.17 -14.01 -30.63
N VAL A 906 -11.42 -13.94 -30.18
CA VAL A 906 -12.25 -15.13 -29.96
C VAL A 906 -12.99 -15.41 -31.25
N GLU A 907 -12.72 -16.54 -31.88
CA GLU A 907 -13.47 -17.02 -33.03
C GLU A 907 -14.62 -17.89 -32.54
N VAL A 908 -15.82 -17.73 -33.12
CA VAL A 908 -16.98 -18.58 -32.86
C VAL A 908 -17.43 -19.20 -34.17
N VAL A 909 -17.37 -20.53 -34.26
CA VAL A 909 -17.73 -21.26 -35.48
C VAL A 909 -19.02 -22.03 -35.23
N ARG A 910 -19.98 -21.91 -36.17
CA ARG A 910 -21.18 -22.76 -36.23
C ARG A 910 -21.10 -23.66 -37.47
N PRO A 911 -20.54 -24.86 -37.35
CA PRO A 911 -20.50 -25.81 -38.44
C PRO A 911 -21.85 -26.56 -38.51
N ALA A 912 -22.18 -27.06 -39.70
CA ALA A 912 -23.41 -27.79 -40.02
C ALA A 912 -23.45 -29.21 -39.45
N PHE A 913 -23.13 -29.38 -38.17
CA PHE A 913 -23.05 -30.69 -37.49
C PHE A 913 -23.86 -30.71 -36.19
N LEU A 914 -24.32 -31.91 -35.82
CA LEU A 914 -24.96 -32.17 -34.52
C LEU A 914 -24.03 -31.75 -33.38
N GLY A 915 -24.55 -30.97 -32.42
CA GLY A 915 -23.80 -30.53 -31.25
C GLY A 915 -23.69 -31.58 -30.15
N VAL A 916 -22.84 -31.28 -29.18
CA VAL A 916 -22.51 -32.15 -28.03
C VAL A 916 -23.74 -32.40 -27.15
N ILE A 917 -23.97 -33.69 -26.79
CA ILE A 917 -25.06 -34.16 -25.92
C ILE A 917 -26.45 -33.85 -26.52
N SER A 918 -26.71 -34.38 -27.71
CA SER A 918 -28.04 -34.38 -28.35
C SER A 918 -28.33 -35.77 -28.90
N ASN A 919 -29.59 -36.21 -28.85
CA ASN A 919 -30.01 -37.49 -29.42
C ASN A 919 -31.07 -37.21 -30.48
N VAL A 920 -30.61 -37.00 -31.71
CA VAL A 920 -31.47 -36.73 -32.86
C VAL A 920 -31.25 -37.84 -33.88
N GLU A 921 -32.22 -38.74 -34.02
CA GLU A 921 -32.27 -39.65 -35.16
C GLU A 921 -32.85 -38.92 -36.38
N GLY A 922 -32.12 -38.91 -37.50
CA GLY A 922 -32.61 -38.43 -38.80
C GLY A 922 -32.61 -36.92 -39.00
N VAL A 923 -31.45 -36.26 -38.94
CA VAL A 923 -31.33 -34.86 -39.42
C VAL A 923 -31.17 -34.84 -40.94
N ASP A 924 -32.05 -34.10 -41.61
CA ASP A 924 -31.91 -33.71 -43.01
C ASP A 924 -30.79 -32.65 -43.11
N GLU A 925 -29.62 -33.05 -43.61
CA GLU A 925 -28.41 -32.21 -43.72
C GLU A 925 -28.62 -30.99 -44.64
N SER A 926 -29.70 -30.94 -45.42
CA SER A 926 -30.00 -29.87 -46.38
C SER A 926 -30.42 -28.53 -45.74
N LEU A 927 -30.70 -28.51 -44.43
CA LEU A 927 -31.15 -27.32 -43.70
C LEU A 927 -30.04 -26.61 -42.88
N LEU A 928 -28.80 -27.09 -42.94
CA LEU A 928 -27.70 -26.55 -42.15
C LEU A 928 -26.69 -25.81 -43.04
N THR A 929 -26.79 -24.48 -43.11
CA THR A 929 -25.73 -23.64 -43.67
C THR A 929 -24.62 -23.45 -42.63
N ALA A 930 -23.38 -23.72 -43.01
CA ALA A 930 -22.21 -23.47 -42.18
C ALA A 930 -21.78 -22.01 -42.32
N ASP A 931 -21.97 -21.22 -41.26
CA ASP A 931 -21.54 -19.82 -41.22
C ASP A 931 -20.45 -19.66 -40.16
N ILE A 932 -19.30 -19.11 -40.57
CA ILE A 932 -18.30 -18.60 -39.65
C ILE A 932 -18.70 -17.17 -39.34
N ILE A 933 -19.14 -16.92 -38.11
CA ILE A 933 -19.46 -15.57 -37.67
C ILE A 933 -18.23 -15.04 -36.92
N PRO A 934 -17.42 -14.16 -37.52
CA PRO A 934 -16.38 -13.48 -36.78
C PRO A 934 -17.05 -12.53 -35.79
N ILE A 935 -17.20 -12.97 -34.54
CA ILE A 935 -17.60 -12.06 -33.47
C ILE A 935 -16.33 -11.29 -33.07
N VAL A 936 -16.11 -10.15 -33.71
CA VAL A 936 -15.28 -9.11 -33.09
C VAL A 936 -16.11 -8.56 -31.95
N VAL A 937 -15.90 -9.10 -30.74
CA VAL A 937 -16.47 -8.50 -29.53
C VAL A 937 -15.72 -7.18 -29.32
N GLU A 938 -16.30 -6.10 -29.85
CA GLU A 938 -16.04 -4.75 -29.36
C GLU A 938 -16.70 -4.61 -27.99
N LEU A 939 -15.84 -4.44 -26.97
CA LEU A 939 -16.16 -3.85 -25.68
C LEU A 939 -15.10 -2.80 -25.37
#